data_AF-A0A8H7CX38-F1
#
_entry.id   AF-A0A8H7CX38-F1
#
_cell.length_a   1.000
_cell.length_b   1.000
_cell.length_c   1.000
_cell.angle_alpha   90.00
_cell.angle_beta   90.00
_cell.angle_gamma   90.00
#
_symmetry.space_group_name_H-M   'P 1'
#
loop_
_entity.id
_entity.type
_entity.pdbx_description
1 polymer ?
#
loop_
_entity_poly.entity_id
_entity_poly.type
_entity_poly.pdbx_seq_one_letter_code
_entity_poly.pdbx_strand_id
1 'polypeptide(L)'
;MPRLYPRTRESADARAALMAKLPSQFPLESDNLSCSIRTRYLQAERYNPCRVRVSSTRNLTKKCRKARLESSLGWGAFLKDETLRTIDGKIVRVAQEPCPTRTSTFSLPCARIRHSQEDLLPRDYRVAREASSRQCSMFFAESLTVLDGGQCANGRNDDYDMSSWGALDSDYNTLDIKMDPIALCWEQRSLDSTSGLSGADSEDQLCIQAADDMFMMFIDETFNTAKATFLTHHEAYDCLFSSALLPRQWHSCLNETGMRKEKILFDKITSRIDKLIYGLDQNYVIPQDVTQKVVAGVYNGITTMELDNLAAETAAYLTTKHPDYAILAARIAISNLHKETKKSFSQVISDLYNFVNPKTGKRAALISKETFEVVSANAQTLDAAIIYNRDFNYNYFGFKTLERSYLLRIEGRVVERPQHLIMRVAVGIHGSDIERVIETYNLMSERYFTHATPTLFNAGTPNPQLSSCFLVCMKDDSIEGIYDTLKDCAMISKSAGGIGLSMHNIRATGSYIAGTNGYSNGIVPMLRVYDATARYVDQGGNKRPGAFAIYLEPWHADIFEFIDLRKNHGKEQMRARDLFLALWIPDLFMKRVEANGEWSLFCPNEAPGLHEVHSEEFEALYEKYEKEGRARQTISAQKLWYAILEAQIETGTPYMLYKDAANSKSNQKNLGTIKSSNLCTEIVEYSSPEETAVCNLASISLPSCITNGKYDFKKLHEITKVVAFNLNRIIDVNYYPIPEARRSNMRHRPIGVGVQGLADAFQALRMPFDSPAAKELNQQIFETIYHGALEASAEMAEKDGPYESYQGSPASLGQLQYDMWGVTPSPLWDWDALKAKIAKNGLRNSLLTAPMPTASTSQILGNNECFEPYTSNIYTRRVLSGEFQVVCPWLLRELVDLGLWDDHMKNMIIAHNGSVQNIPTIPDDVKAIYKTVWEISQKKILELAADRGAFICQSQSLNVHLAAPTLGQLTSMHFYGWKRGLKTGMYYLRTRPAAQAIQFTVDQSILNDAKVQNAKAKAAKASAAAPVSDAPVTTAVPPPTLPSPPLSSSTSNSRNASSSTPVGGREPAAAVKEAAVAPAVPSSAAPATADAEAEAMLAKMALEDPDFAAALKQLEDRKLEEAKMYCALENKEDCLMCSG
;
A
#
# COMPACT_ATOMS: atom_id res chain seq x y z
N MET A 1 52.20 -20.46 -14.49
CA MET A 1 53.67 -20.27 -14.41
C MET A 1 54.07 -19.16 -15.36
N PRO A 2 55.19 -18.45 -15.16
CA PRO A 2 55.88 -18.04 -13.92
C PRO A 2 55.93 -16.46 -13.89
N ARG A 3 56.73 -15.64 -13.19
CA ARG A 3 57.82 -15.63 -12.17
C ARG A 3 57.52 -14.38 -11.27
N LEU A 4 57.99 -14.16 -10.04
CA LEU A 4 58.69 -14.95 -9.01
C LEU A 4 58.48 -14.26 -7.62
N TYR A 5 58.78 -14.97 -6.54
CA TYR A 5 58.96 -14.46 -5.15
C TYR A 5 60.33 -13.71 -5.01
N PRO A 6 60.71 -13.00 -3.90
CA PRO A 6 60.39 -13.36 -2.49
C PRO A 6 60.29 -12.27 -1.37
N ARG A 7 59.73 -12.67 -0.21
CA ARG A 7 60.19 -12.55 1.22
C ARG A 7 60.99 -11.32 1.75
N THR A 8 61.04 -10.93 3.04
CA THR A 8 60.36 -11.24 4.35
C THR A 8 60.93 -10.31 5.44
N ARG A 9 60.15 -10.02 6.50
CA ARG A 9 60.48 -9.69 7.93
C ARG A 9 59.55 -8.56 8.43
N GLU A 10 58.96 -8.50 9.63
CA GLU A 10 59.10 -9.11 10.97
C GLU A 10 59.56 -8.12 12.05
N SER A 11 58.66 -7.93 13.04
CA SER A 11 58.91 -7.74 14.49
C SER A 11 59.24 -6.37 15.11
N ALA A 12 58.92 -6.31 16.42
CA ALA A 12 59.45 -5.48 17.49
C ALA A 12 58.74 -4.14 17.86
N ASP A 13 57.90 -4.29 18.88
CA ASP A 13 57.39 -3.30 19.85
C ASP A 13 58.45 -2.37 20.48
N ALA A 14 58.03 -1.23 21.07
CA ALA A 14 57.84 -1.11 22.54
C ALA A 14 57.75 0.34 23.11
N ARG A 15 56.93 0.50 24.18
CA ARG A 15 56.97 1.58 25.23
C ARG A 15 56.67 3.04 24.80
N ALA A 16 56.30 3.99 25.68
CA ALA A 16 55.64 4.04 27.02
C ALA A 16 55.24 5.53 27.25
N ALA A 17 54.07 5.96 27.73
CA ALA A 17 53.29 5.67 28.96
C ALA A 17 53.77 6.43 30.23
N LEU A 18 52.93 7.34 30.78
CA LEU A 18 52.81 7.92 32.14
C LEU A 18 51.81 9.11 32.05
N MET A 19 51.07 9.61 33.06
CA MET A 19 50.52 9.17 34.38
C MET A 19 49.41 10.21 34.75
N ALA A 20 48.63 10.21 35.84
CA ALA A 20 48.58 9.48 37.13
C ALA A 20 47.08 9.17 37.47
N LYS A 21 46.55 8.98 38.70
CA LYS A 21 47.02 9.03 40.10
C LYS A 21 46.30 7.92 40.91
N LEU A 22 46.81 7.56 42.09
CA LEU A 22 46.39 6.46 43.01
C LEU A 22 45.97 7.06 44.39
N PRO A 23 45.45 6.33 45.43
CA PRO A 23 45.86 4.96 45.87
C PRO A 23 44.89 4.00 46.66
N SER A 24 45.33 2.73 46.82
CA SER A 24 45.25 1.75 47.96
C SER A 24 44.12 1.70 49.04
N GLN A 25 43.86 0.60 49.79
CA GLN A 25 43.86 -0.89 49.61
C GLN A 25 43.53 -1.62 50.96
N PHE A 26 42.69 -2.69 50.97
CA PHE A 26 42.55 -3.76 52.03
C PHE A 26 42.11 -3.36 53.48
N PRO A 27 41.79 -4.29 54.44
CA PRO A 27 41.76 -5.79 54.44
C PRO A 27 40.55 -6.54 55.11
N LEU A 28 40.48 -7.88 54.87
CA LEU A 28 40.08 -9.03 55.75
C LEU A 28 38.62 -9.39 56.20
N GLU A 29 38.45 -10.73 56.40
CA GLU A 29 37.45 -11.51 57.21
C GLU A 29 35.93 -11.46 56.86
N SER A 30 35.09 -12.51 57.02
CA SER A 30 35.29 -13.97 57.24
C SER A 30 34.00 -14.80 56.96
N ASP A 31 34.16 -16.13 56.78
CA ASP A 31 33.20 -17.22 57.06
C ASP A 31 31.89 -17.50 56.26
N ASN A 32 31.89 -18.70 55.63
CA ASN A 32 30.87 -19.78 55.67
C ASN A 32 29.44 -19.59 55.06
N LEU A 33 28.79 -20.59 54.45
CA LEU A 33 29.12 -22.01 54.25
C LEU A 33 28.57 -22.59 52.90
N SER A 34 29.32 -23.55 52.34
CA SER A 34 29.03 -24.70 51.43
C SER A 34 27.57 -25.10 51.03
N CYS A 35 27.26 -25.96 50.05
CA CYS A 35 27.98 -26.86 49.11
C CYS A 35 26.96 -27.35 48.03
N SER A 36 27.21 -28.12 46.95
CA SER A 36 28.32 -28.95 46.43
C SER A 36 28.13 -29.06 44.88
N ILE A 37 29.11 -28.93 43.96
CA ILE A 37 30.32 -29.77 43.71
C ILE A 37 29.89 -31.19 43.26
N ARG A 38 30.38 -31.85 42.17
CA ARG A 38 31.52 -31.75 41.20
C ARG A 38 31.05 -32.29 39.81
N THR A 39 31.76 -32.44 38.68
CA THR A 39 33.17 -32.35 38.17
C THR A 39 33.06 -32.06 36.63
N ARG A 40 33.92 -31.30 35.93
CA ARG A 40 35.31 -31.54 35.41
C ARG A 40 35.47 -32.72 34.41
N TYR A 41 36.31 -32.69 33.34
CA TYR A 41 37.14 -31.63 32.69
C TYR A 41 37.73 -32.13 31.34
N LEU A 42 38.02 -31.23 30.37
CA LEU A 42 39.08 -31.29 29.31
C LEU A 42 39.06 -32.52 28.34
N GLN A 43 39.81 -32.64 27.22
CA GLN A 43 40.69 -31.78 26.38
C GLN A 43 40.58 -32.33 24.92
N ALA A 44 40.37 -31.53 23.87
CA ALA A 44 41.36 -30.96 22.92
C ALA A 44 41.92 -31.90 21.82
N GLU A 45 42.33 -31.28 20.69
CA GLU A 45 43.04 -31.85 19.51
C GLU A 45 42.26 -32.83 18.59
N ARG A 46 42.76 -33.17 17.37
CA ARG A 46 42.98 -32.37 16.14
C ARG A 46 43.25 -33.34 14.95
N TYR A 47 42.79 -33.02 13.74
CA TYR A 47 43.21 -33.56 12.40
C TYR A 47 43.07 -35.08 12.05
N ASN A 48 42.23 -35.36 11.03
CA ASN A 48 42.51 -35.98 9.70
C ASN A 48 43.70 -36.96 9.46
N PRO A 49 43.67 -37.84 8.41
CA PRO A 49 42.53 -38.41 7.65
C PRO A 49 42.69 -39.89 7.15
N CYS A 50 41.64 -40.44 6.51
CA CYS A 50 41.59 -41.44 5.43
C CYS A 50 42.68 -42.55 5.23
N ARG A 51 42.30 -43.85 5.31
CA ARG A 51 42.27 -44.82 4.15
C ARG A 51 41.92 -46.30 4.47
N VAL A 52 40.85 -46.79 3.82
CA VAL A 52 40.65 -48.08 3.10
C VAL A 52 41.56 -49.32 3.42
N ARG A 53 40.96 -50.43 3.91
CA ARG A 53 41.00 -51.78 3.27
C ARG A 53 40.18 -52.92 3.95
N VAL A 54 39.20 -53.45 3.20
CA VAL A 54 39.01 -54.87 2.78
C VAL A 54 39.08 -56.06 3.78
N SER A 55 38.03 -56.90 3.71
CA SER A 55 37.91 -58.37 3.91
C SER A 55 37.53 -59.04 5.27
N SER A 56 36.31 -59.60 5.25
CA SER A 56 35.88 -60.98 5.59
C SER A 56 36.11 -61.62 6.98
N THR A 57 35.07 -62.31 7.50
CA THR A 57 34.96 -63.80 7.42
C THR A 57 33.65 -64.35 8.03
N ARG A 58 33.05 -65.37 7.36
CA ARG A 58 32.18 -66.44 7.93
C ARG A 58 30.87 -65.95 8.61
N ASN A 59 29.84 -66.73 8.99
CA ASN A 59 29.21 -68.02 8.62
C ASN A 59 27.77 -67.96 9.26
N LEU A 60 26.75 -68.82 9.06
CA LEU A 60 26.50 -70.09 8.34
C LEU A 60 24.97 -70.28 8.24
N THR A 61 24.39 -70.84 7.16
CA THR A 61 23.34 -71.93 7.20
C THR A 61 22.70 -72.27 5.83
N LYS A 62 22.27 -73.54 5.71
CA LYS A 62 21.23 -74.12 4.81
C LYS A 62 21.34 -73.95 3.27
N LYS A 63 21.86 -75.02 2.64
CA LYS A 63 21.59 -75.49 1.25
C LYS A 63 20.10 -75.91 1.11
N CYS A 64 19.48 -76.21 -0.05
CA CYS A 64 19.88 -76.44 -1.45
C CYS A 64 18.71 -75.96 -2.37
N ARG A 65 18.71 -75.93 -3.71
CA ARG A 65 19.19 -76.87 -4.74
C ARG A 65 19.46 -76.13 -6.08
N LYS A 66 19.86 -76.82 -7.16
CA LYS A 66 20.26 -76.23 -8.45
C LYS A 66 19.82 -77.11 -9.64
N ALA A 67 19.67 -76.48 -10.82
CA ALA A 67 19.83 -77.02 -12.19
C ALA A 67 18.59 -77.52 -13.01
N ARG A 68 18.44 -76.88 -14.18
CA ARG A 68 18.27 -77.41 -15.57
C ARG A 68 17.17 -78.44 -15.95
N LEU A 69 16.50 -78.06 -17.07
CA LEU A 69 16.10 -78.84 -18.26
C LEU A 69 14.94 -79.86 -18.21
N GLU A 70 14.33 -80.02 -19.39
CA GLU A 70 13.40 -81.06 -19.87
C GLU A 70 12.00 -81.18 -19.20
N SER A 71 10.96 -81.73 -19.85
CA SER A 71 10.54 -81.61 -21.26
C SER A 71 9.08 -82.09 -21.49
N SER A 72 8.42 -81.54 -22.52
CA SER A 72 7.40 -82.21 -23.37
C SER A 72 5.91 -82.38 -22.94
N LEU A 73 5.05 -82.27 -23.97
CA LEU A 73 3.68 -82.84 -24.18
C LEU A 73 2.45 -82.29 -23.41
N GLY A 74 1.45 -81.83 -24.18
CA GLY A 74 0.13 -81.37 -23.69
C GLY A 74 -0.72 -80.67 -24.79
N TRP A 75 -1.28 -81.44 -25.73
CA TRP A 75 -2.02 -81.01 -26.94
C TRP A 75 -3.18 -80.00 -26.71
N GLY A 76 -3.47 -79.13 -27.70
CA GLY A 76 -4.69 -78.27 -27.69
C GLY A 76 -4.77 -77.14 -28.73
N ALA A 77 -4.69 -77.44 -30.03
CA ALA A 77 -4.64 -76.49 -31.16
C ALA A 77 -5.85 -75.49 -31.23
N PHE A 78 -5.74 -74.32 -31.89
CA PHE A 78 -5.88 -74.20 -33.37
C PHE A 78 -5.29 -72.89 -33.99
N LEU A 79 -4.34 -73.04 -34.94
CA LEU A 79 -3.99 -72.22 -36.14
C LEU A 79 -3.63 -70.70 -35.98
N LYS A 80 -2.79 -70.03 -36.79
CA LYS A 80 -1.74 -70.26 -37.84
C LYS A 80 -1.04 -68.87 -38.06
N ASP A 81 0.09 -68.60 -38.72
CA ASP A 81 1.12 -69.33 -39.49
C ASP A 81 2.49 -68.58 -39.36
N GLU A 82 3.66 -69.21 -39.27
CA GLU A 82 4.53 -69.91 -40.25
C GLU A 82 5.52 -69.05 -41.10
N THR A 83 6.76 -68.99 -40.60
CA THR A 83 8.06 -69.29 -41.27
C THR A 83 8.43 -68.81 -42.69
N LEU A 84 9.55 -68.06 -42.73
CA LEU A 84 10.78 -68.28 -43.53
C LEU A 84 10.68 -68.57 -45.06
N ARG A 85 11.11 -67.61 -45.89
CA ARG A 85 12.41 -67.62 -46.61
C ARG A 85 12.64 -66.39 -47.51
N THR A 86 13.85 -66.29 -48.07
CA THR A 86 14.40 -65.20 -48.89
C THR A 86 14.17 -65.34 -50.41
N ILE A 87 14.18 -64.20 -51.10
CA ILE A 87 14.46 -63.97 -52.55
C ILE A 87 13.30 -64.17 -53.56
N ASP A 88 13.13 -63.15 -54.41
CA ASP A 88 12.47 -63.01 -55.72
C ASP A 88 11.19 -63.80 -56.09
N GLY A 89 10.13 -63.06 -56.48
CA GLY A 89 8.87 -63.65 -56.98
C GLY A 89 7.82 -62.64 -57.48
N LYS A 90 8.16 -61.80 -58.47
CA LYS A 90 7.24 -60.80 -59.09
C LYS A 90 5.92 -61.41 -59.59
N ILE A 91 4.79 -60.72 -59.36
CA ILE A 91 3.78 -60.29 -60.37
C ILE A 91 2.56 -59.63 -59.67
N VAL A 92 1.77 -58.73 -60.25
CA VAL A 92 2.05 -57.47 -61.01
C VAL A 92 0.71 -56.73 -61.24
N ARG A 93 0.67 -55.38 -61.21
CA ARG A 93 -0.24 -54.55 -62.06
C ARG A 93 0.05 -53.04 -62.01
N VAL A 94 0.19 -52.45 -63.21
CA VAL A 94 -0.01 -51.02 -63.60
C VAL A 94 0.74 -49.97 -62.75
N ALA A 95 1.94 -49.49 -63.12
CA ALA A 95 2.31 -48.59 -64.25
C ALA A 95 1.93 -47.10 -64.02
N GLN A 96 2.68 -46.08 -64.49
CA GLN A 96 3.62 -46.09 -65.64
C GLN A 96 4.77 -45.05 -65.51
N GLU A 97 5.99 -45.54 -65.21
CA GLU A 97 7.27 -45.43 -65.97
C GLU A 97 7.57 -44.29 -67.00
N PRO A 98 8.84 -44.10 -67.47
CA PRO A 98 10.17 -44.56 -66.95
C PRO A 98 11.35 -43.54 -67.10
N CYS A 99 12.54 -43.90 -66.57
CA CYS A 99 13.76 -44.29 -67.36
C CYS A 99 15.13 -43.83 -66.75
N PRO A 100 16.19 -44.69 -66.70
CA PRO A 100 17.50 -44.35 -66.10
C PRO A 100 18.74 -44.48 -67.03
N THR A 101 19.89 -43.92 -66.62
CA THR A 101 21.25 -44.47 -66.90
C THR A 101 22.35 -43.92 -65.97
N ARG A 102 23.55 -44.53 -66.02
CA ARG A 102 24.82 -44.06 -65.37
C ARG A 102 25.45 -42.91 -66.22
N THR A 103 26.47 -42.13 -65.84
CA THR A 103 27.68 -42.32 -64.98
C THR A 103 28.31 -40.97 -64.53
N SER A 104 28.93 -40.96 -63.33
CA SER A 104 30.16 -40.22 -62.91
C SER A 104 30.33 -38.68 -62.96
N THR A 105 31.17 -38.19 -62.02
CA THR A 105 32.04 -36.98 -62.01
C THR A 105 31.49 -35.54 -61.81
N PHE A 106 31.68 -35.05 -60.57
CA PHE A 106 32.32 -33.77 -60.14
C PHE A 106 31.75 -32.35 -60.44
N SER A 107 31.93 -31.48 -59.43
CA SER A 107 32.06 -29.99 -59.42
C SER A 107 30.85 -29.03 -59.47
N LEU A 108 31.01 -27.93 -58.72
CA LEU A 108 30.28 -26.64 -58.70
C LEU A 108 30.76 -25.73 -59.89
N PRO A 109 30.34 -24.44 -60.11
CA PRO A 109 29.42 -23.56 -59.35
C PRO A 109 28.47 -22.63 -60.19
N CYS A 110 27.74 -21.74 -59.48
CA CYS A 110 27.45 -20.31 -59.83
C CYS A 110 26.43 -19.85 -60.90
N ALA A 111 25.86 -18.66 -60.61
CA ALA A 111 25.48 -17.53 -61.51
C ALA A 111 24.24 -17.69 -62.44
N ARG A 112 23.45 -16.65 -62.81
CA ARG A 112 23.15 -15.25 -62.31
C ARG A 112 22.02 -14.67 -63.24
N ILE A 113 21.61 -13.38 -63.09
CA ILE A 113 21.13 -12.47 -64.19
C ILE A 113 19.67 -12.76 -64.73
N ARG A 114 18.78 -11.80 -65.13
CA ARG A 114 18.73 -10.30 -65.24
C ARG A 114 17.27 -9.75 -65.41
N HIS A 115 17.05 -8.46 -65.08
CA HIS A 115 16.08 -7.47 -65.65
C HIS A 115 14.55 -7.75 -65.62
N SER A 116 13.62 -6.77 -65.78
CA SER A 116 13.58 -5.28 -65.91
C SER A 116 12.35 -4.74 -65.12
N GLN A 117 12.15 -3.45 -64.72
CA GLN A 117 11.93 -2.19 -65.46
C GLN A 117 10.92 -2.31 -66.63
N GLU A 118 9.98 -1.39 -66.97
CA GLU A 118 9.42 -0.08 -66.48
C GLU A 118 8.16 0.21 -67.39
N ASP A 119 7.16 1.07 -67.16
CA ASP A 119 6.57 1.82 -66.01
C ASP A 119 5.23 2.52 -66.49
N LEU A 120 4.59 3.37 -65.66
CA LEU A 120 3.60 4.44 -65.97
C LEU A 120 2.08 4.11 -66.13
N LEU A 121 1.26 4.64 -65.20
CA LEU A 121 0.11 5.60 -65.35
C LEU A 121 -0.96 5.45 -66.50
N PRO A 122 -2.12 6.17 -66.48
CA PRO A 122 -3.13 6.41 -65.42
C PRO A 122 -4.63 6.41 -65.92
N ARG A 123 -5.57 6.82 -65.03
CA ARG A 123 -6.93 7.40 -65.27
C ARG A 123 -8.17 6.50 -65.46
N ASP A 124 -9.30 7.06 -64.99
CA ASP A 124 -10.68 6.56 -65.03
C ASP A 124 -11.39 6.73 -66.39
N TYR A 125 -12.40 5.89 -66.68
CA TYR A 125 -13.81 6.31 -66.88
C TYR A 125 -14.72 5.14 -67.32
N ARG A 126 -15.86 4.91 -66.61
CA ARG A 126 -17.17 4.38 -67.12
C ARG A 126 -17.23 2.97 -67.76
N VAL A 127 -18.39 2.27 -67.87
CA VAL A 127 -19.65 2.16 -67.08
C VAL A 127 -20.40 0.88 -67.55
N ALA A 128 -21.12 0.19 -66.65
CA ALA A 128 -22.21 -0.82 -66.85
C ALA A 128 -22.08 -1.89 -67.97
N ARG A 129 -22.35 -3.18 -67.68
CA ARG A 129 -23.68 -3.85 -67.66
C ARG A 129 -23.42 -5.34 -67.27
N GLU A 130 -24.34 -6.23 -66.84
CA GLU A 130 -25.77 -6.27 -66.45
C GLU A 130 -26.00 -7.68 -65.81
N ALA A 131 -27.03 -8.03 -65.01
CA ALA A 131 -28.20 -7.34 -64.44
C ALA A 131 -28.71 -8.15 -63.19
N SER A 132 -29.99 -7.98 -62.81
CA SER A 132 -30.77 -8.70 -61.79
C SER A 132 -30.48 -8.40 -60.30
N SER A 133 -31.48 -8.20 -59.42
CA SER A 133 -32.91 -7.88 -59.69
C SER A 133 -33.65 -7.26 -58.48
N ARG A 134 -34.27 -6.09 -58.71
CA ARG A 134 -35.59 -5.61 -58.19
C ARG A 134 -35.81 -5.44 -56.65
N GLN A 135 -36.48 -4.39 -56.16
CA GLN A 135 -36.85 -3.07 -56.71
C GLN A 135 -37.40 -2.13 -55.61
N CYS A 136 -37.36 -0.80 -55.83
CA CYS A 136 -38.08 0.28 -55.10
C CYS A 136 -37.63 0.57 -53.63
N SER A 137 -37.69 1.82 -53.11
CA SER A 137 -37.88 3.16 -53.72
C SER A 137 -37.42 4.29 -52.76
N MET A 138 -37.30 5.53 -53.25
CA MET A 138 -36.88 6.73 -52.48
C MET A 138 -38.07 7.67 -52.16
N PHE A 139 -37.85 8.63 -51.23
CA PHE A 139 -38.74 9.75 -50.86
C PHE A 139 -40.09 9.31 -50.24
N PHE A 140 -40.88 10.12 -49.53
CA PHE A 140 -40.98 11.59 -49.39
C PHE A 140 -41.01 12.02 -47.90
N ALA A 141 -41.23 13.30 -47.61
CA ALA A 141 -41.58 13.80 -46.28
C ALA A 141 -43.05 14.23 -46.24
N GLU A 142 -43.79 13.92 -45.16
CA GLU A 142 -44.78 14.79 -44.48
C GLU A 142 -45.53 14.13 -43.29
N SER A 143 -45.88 14.97 -42.31
CA SER A 143 -47.13 15.04 -41.51
C SER A 143 -47.77 13.86 -40.73
N LEU A 144 -47.78 14.01 -39.39
CA LEU A 144 -48.88 13.85 -38.39
C LEU A 144 -49.79 12.58 -38.27
N THR A 145 -50.17 12.26 -37.01
CA THR A 145 -51.48 11.69 -36.51
C THR A 145 -51.88 10.22 -36.85
N VAL A 146 -52.68 9.45 -36.06
CA VAL A 146 -53.04 9.43 -34.60
C VAL A 146 -53.76 8.09 -34.22
N LEU A 147 -53.68 7.65 -32.94
CA LEU A 147 -54.53 6.71 -32.13
C LEU A 147 -55.04 5.31 -32.61
N ASP A 148 -55.19 4.41 -31.61
CA ASP A 148 -56.15 3.28 -31.41
C ASP A 148 -56.31 2.13 -32.45
N GLY A 149 -56.83 0.93 -32.11
CA GLY A 149 -57.16 0.31 -30.80
C GLY A 149 -58.10 -0.93 -30.88
N GLY A 150 -57.90 -1.94 -30.03
CA GLY A 150 -58.75 -3.17 -29.91
C GLY A 150 -58.58 -4.24 -31.03
N GLN A 151 -59.26 -5.41 -31.06
CA GLN A 151 -60.06 -6.24 -30.10
C GLN A 151 -60.48 -7.56 -30.84
N CYS A 152 -60.97 -8.70 -30.30
CA CYS A 152 -61.12 -9.32 -28.95
C CYS A 152 -61.50 -10.83 -29.09
N ALA A 153 -61.52 -11.61 -27.98
CA ALA A 153 -62.20 -12.93 -27.78
C ALA A 153 -61.73 -14.17 -28.61
N ASN A 154 -61.83 -15.45 -28.19
CA ASN A 154 -62.14 -16.18 -26.92
C ASN A 154 -61.60 -17.64 -27.06
N GLY A 155 -61.56 -18.57 -26.08
CA GLY A 155 -62.04 -18.62 -24.68
C GLY A 155 -62.94 -19.87 -24.42
N ARG A 156 -62.59 -20.78 -23.48
CA ARG A 156 -63.44 -21.93 -23.04
C ARG A 156 -63.10 -22.55 -21.66
N ASN A 157 -64.16 -22.83 -20.90
CA ASN A 157 -64.39 -23.89 -19.88
C ASN A 157 -63.67 -23.93 -18.48
N ASP A 158 -64.51 -23.72 -17.46
CA ASP A 158 -64.83 -24.56 -16.27
C ASP A 158 -64.00 -24.51 -14.94
N ASP A 159 -64.61 -23.83 -13.95
CA ASP A 159 -64.85 -24.12 -12.51
C ASP A 159 -63.71 -24.57 -11.57
N TYR A 160 -63.46 -23.92 -10.42
CA TYR A 160 -64.39 -23.79 -9.26
C TYR A 160 -64.15 -22.55 -8.36
N ASP A 161 -65.19 -22.12 -7.62
CA ASP A 161 -65.25 -21.00 -6.62
C ASP A 161 -65.01 -21.53 -5.17
N MET A 162 -64.76 -20.81 -4.05
CA MET A 162 -65.30 -19.56 -3.43
C MET A 162 -64.30 -19.00 -2.36
N SER A 163 -64.37 -17.77 -1.81
CA SER A 163 -65.11 -16.52 -2.19
C SER A 163 -64.48 -15.24 -1.56
N SER A 164 -65.10 -14.60 -0.53
CA SER A 164 -64.77 -13.22 -0.05
C SER A 164 -65.39 -12.81 1.31
N TRP A 165 -65.05 -11.61 1.83
CA TRP A 165 -65.57 -10.89 3.04
C TRP A 165 -65.12 -11.41 4.43
N GLY A 166 -65.03 -10.62 5.52
CA GLY A 166 -65.09 -9.15 5.64
C GLY A 166 -65.52 -8.58 7.02
N ALA A 167 -64.57 -8.00 7.77
CA ALA A 167 -64.70 -6.87 8.74
C ALA A 167 -65.51 -6.96 10.08
N LEU A 168 -65.28 -5.93 10.92
CA LEU A 168 -66.09 -5.33 12.03
C LEU A 168 -65.86 -5.74 13.52
N ASP A 169 -65.24 -4.78 14.23
CA ASP A 169 -65.71 -4.03 15.42
C ASP A 169 -65.71 -4.51 16.89
N SER A 170 -65.34 -3.51 17.72
CA SER A 170 -65.82 -3.13 19.07
C SER A 170 -65.21 -3.73 20.36
N ASP A 171 -64.55 -2.84 21.11
CA ASP A 171 -64.69 -2.51 22.56
C ASP A 171 -64.90 -3.62 23.61
N TYR A 172 -64.14 -3.58 24.72
CA TYR A 172 -64.58 -2.92 25.97
C TYR A 172 -63.52 -2.86 27.10
N ASN A 173 -63.63 -1.80 27.89
CA ASN A 173 -62.78 -1.32 28.99
C ASN A 173 -62.52 -2.25 30.21
N THR A 174 -61.32 -2.12 30.80
CA THR A 174 -60.95 -2.04 32.25
C THR A 174 -61.51 -3.03 33.30
N LEU A 175 -60.62 -3.61 34.14
CA LEU A 175 -60.60 -3.43 35.63
C LEU A 175 -59.53 -4.26 36.40
N ASP A 176 -58.38 -3.63 36.66
CA ASP A 176 -57.73 -3.39 37.97
C ASP A 176 -57.73 -4.40 39.18
N ILE A 177 -56.52 -4.63 39.71
CA ILE A 177 -56.06 -5.05 41.08
C ILE A 177 -56.58 -6.35 41.78
N LYS A 178 -55.68 -7.34 42.02
CA LYS A 178 -55.13 -7.74 43.36
C LYS A 178 -54.10 -8.90 43.36
N MET A 179 -53.42 -9.08 44.50
CA MET A 179 -52.12 -9.77 44.69
C MET A 179 -52.19 -11.20 45.27
N ASP A 180 -51.15 -11.98 44.97
CA ASP A 180 -50.50 -13.05 45.77
C ASP A 180 -51.24 -14.35 46.19
N PRO A 181 -50.51 -15.45 46.52
CA PRO A 181 -49.08 -15.74 46.28
C PRO A 181 -48.80 -17.12 45.60
N ILE A 182 -47.55 -17.34 45.16
CA ILE A 182 -47.08 -18.62 44.60
C ILE A 182 -46.81 -19.63 45.72
N ALA A 183 -47.58 -20.73 45.78
CA ALA A 183 -47.36 -21.81 46.75
C ALA A 183 -47.88 -23.20 46.33
N LEU A 184 -47.78 -23.60 45.04
CA LEU A 184 -48.23 -24.94 44.60
C LEU A 184 -47.62 -25.39 43.23
N CYS A 185 -46.30 -25.61 43.16
CA CYS A 185 -45.67 -26.16 41.95
C CYS A 185 -44.37 -26.97 42.19
N TRP A 186 -44.24 -27.62 43.36
CA TRP A 186 -43.01 -28.33 43.76
C TRP A 186 -43.24 -29.79 44.22
N GLU A 187 -44.22 -30.47 43.63
CA GLU A 187 -44.36 -31.93 43.78
C GLU A 187 -45.13 -32.55 42.59
N GLN A 188 -44.40 -33.14 41.63
CA GLN A 188 -44.77 -34.24 40.70
C GLN A 188 -44.07 -34.13 39.33
N ARG A 189 -42.88 -34.75 39.19
CA ARG A 189 -42.41 -35.40 37.95
C ARG A 189 -41.12 -36.20 38.17
N SER A 190 -41.26 -37.33 38.88
CA SER A 190 -40.37 -38.48 38.69
C SER A 190 -41.08 -39.50 37.80
N LEU A 191 -40.30 -40.17 36.94
CA LEU A 191 -40.66 -41.26 36.01
C LEU A 191 -40.84 -40.86 34.53
N ASP A 192 -40.38 -41.82 33.73
CA ASP A 192 -40.45 -42.05 32.29
C ASP A 192 -39.82 -41.04 31.31
N SER A 193 -39.27 -41.63 30.25
CA SER A 193 -38.28 -41.04 29.35
C SER A 193 -38.71 -41.20 27.88
N THR A 194 -37.89 -40.71 26.95
CA THR A 194 -37.98 -40.92 25.48
C THR A 194 -39.10 -40.18 24.73
N SER A 195 -38.95 -38.87 24.58
CA SER A 195 -39.16 -38.17 23.29
C SER A 195 -38.42 -36.82 23.31
N GLY A 196 -38.20 -36.21 22.13
CA GLY A 196 -37.35 -35.03 21.99
C GLY A 196 -38.03 -33.71 22.40
N LEU A 197 -37.23 -32.76 22.87
CA LEU A 197 -37.63 -31.39 23.16
C LEU A 197 -36.75 -30.40 22.38
N SER A 198 -37.40 -29.55 21.60
CA SER A 198 -36.87 -28.30 21.07
C SER A 198 -37.82 -27.20 21.55
N GLY A 199 -37.38 -26.41 22.54
CA GLY A 199 -38.24 -25.48 23.28
C GLY A 199 -37.90 -25.47 24.77
N ALA A 200 -36.69 -24.98 25.10
CA ALA A 200 -36.25 -24.73 26.47
C ALA A 200 -35.69 -23.30 26.62
N ASP A 201 -35.00 -22.79 25.59
CA ASP A 201 -34.25 -21.53 25.66
C ASP A 201 -35.10 -20.25 25.86
N SER A 202 -36.43 -20.32 25.68
CA SER A 202 -37.33 -19.16 25.77
C SER A 202 -37.83 -18.85 27.19
N GLU A 203 -37.95 -19.84 28.07
CA GLU A 203 -38.47 -19.63 29.44
C GLU A 203 -37.37 -19.17 30.40
N ASP A 204 -36.14 -19.66 30.23
CA ASP A 204 -34.97 -19.19 30.99
C ASP A 204 -34.64 -17.72 30.69
N GLN A 205 -34.76 -17.28 29.43
CA GLN A 205 -34.56 -15.87 29.05
C GLN A 205 -35.57 -14.94 29.73
N LEU A 206 -36.84 -15.33 29.81
CA LEU A 206 -37.88 -14.54 30.50
C LEU A 206 -37.59 -14.41 32.00
N CYS A 207 -37.07 -15.46 32.64
CA CYS A 207 -36.69 -15.41 34.06
C CYS A 207 -35.50 -14.48 34.32
N ILE A 208 -34.49 -14.46 33.43
CA ILE A 208 -33.33 -13.55 33.52
C ILE A 208 -33.78 -12.09 33.31
N GLN A 209 -34.56 -11.83 32.25
CA GLN A 209 -35.06 -10.50 31.93
C GLN A 209 -35.87 -9.90 33.10
N ALA A 210 -36.77 -10.69 33.69
CA ALA A 210 -37.55 -10.28 34.86
C ALA A 210 -36.69 -10.02 36.11
N ALA A 211 -35.59 -10.75 36.29
CA ALA A 211 -34.66 -10.52 37.40
C ALA A 211 -33.86 -9.22 37.23
N ASP A 212 -33.38 -8.92 36.01
CA ASP A 212 -32.69 -7.67 35.68
C ASP A 212 -33.63 -6.45 35.78
N ASP A 213 -34.87 -6.55 35.27
CA ASP A 213 -35.89 -5.51 35.39
C ASP A 213 -36.24 -5.23 36.87
N MET A 214 -36.43 -6.30 37.67
CA MET A 214 -36.66 -6.16 39.11
C MET A 214 -35.43 -5.59 39.84
N PHE A 215 -34.21 -5.91 39.41
CA PHE A 215 -32.99 -5.34 39.98
C PHE A 215 -32.88 -3.83 39.71
N MET A 216 -33.20 -3.39 38.48
CA MET A 216 -33.28 -1.96 38.13
C MET A 216 -34.31 -1.23 39.01
N MET A 217 -35.49 -1.81 39.26
CA MET A 217 -36.50 -1.22 40.15
C MET A 217 -36.02 -1.04 41.59
N PHE A 218 -35.17 -1.94 42.12
CA PHE A 218 -34.69 -1.84 43.50
C PHE A 218 -33.55 -0.83 43.73
N ILE A 219 -32.91 -0.33 42.66
CA ILE A 219 -31.81 0.65 42.78
C ILE A 219 -32.31 2.01 43.30
N ASP A 220 -33.50 2.45 42.89
CA ASP A 220 -34.03 3.78 43.24
C ASP A 220 -34.57 3.88 44.68
N GLU A 221 -35.04 2.79 45.30
CA GLU A 221 -35.67 2.85 46.63
C GLU A 221 -34.80 2.41 47.82
N THR A 222 -33.81 1.51 47.69
CA THR A 222 -32.77 1.34 48.75
C THR A 222 -31.52 0.55 48.31
N PHE A 223 -30.38 1.23 48.30
CA PHE A 223 -29.06 0.67 47.95
C PHE A 223 -28.66 -0.61 48.73
N ASN A 224 -28.99 -0.69 50.03
CA ASN A 224 -28.67 -1.87 50.84
C ASN A 224 -29.53 -3.09 50.48
N THR A 225 -30.77 -2.87 50.07
CA THR A 225 -31.71 -3.93 49.66
C THR A 225 -31.27 -4.52 48.33
N ALA A 226 -31.03 -3.67 47.32
CA ALA A 226 -30.48 -4.07 46.04
C ALA A 226 -29.16 -4.86 46.21
N LYS A 227 -28.23 -4.37 47.06
CA LYS A 227 -26.97 -5.06 47.32
C LYS A 227 -27.14 -6.45 47.96
N ALA A 228 -28.13 -6.63 48.84
CA ALA A 228 -28.42 -7.93 49.44
C ALA A 228 -29.01 -8.91 48.41
N THR A 229 -29.94 -8.43 47.58
CA THR A 229 -30.53 -9.20 46.47
C THR A 229 -29.48 -9.59 45.42
N PHE A 230 -28.56 -8.69 45.07
CA PHE A 230 -27.46 -8.97 44.15
C PHE A 230 -26.55 -10.09 44.65
N LEU A 231 -26.15 -10.04 45.93
CA LEU A 231 -25.27 -11.04 46.53
C LEU A 231 -25.96 -12.41 46.60
N THR A 232 -27.22 -12.49 47.01
CA THR A 232 -27.94 -13.78 47.07
C THR A 232 -28.27 -14.33 45.67
N HIS A 233 -28.51 -13.48 44.67
CA HIS A 233 -28.63 -13.94 43.29
C HIS A 233 -27.28 -14.42 42.75
N HIS A 234 -26.17 -13.72 43.00
CA HIS A 234 -24.85 -14.15 42.56
C HIS A 234 -24.42 -15.48 43.21
N GLU A 235 -24.68 -15.67 44.51
CA GLU A 235 -24.44 -16.94 45.21
C GLU A 235 -25.34 -18.07 44.67
N ALA A 236 -26.60 -17.78 44.33
CA ALA A 236 -27.49 -18.74 43.69
C ALA A 236 -27.05 -19.10 42.25
N TYR A 237 -26.59 -18.12 41.47
CA TYR A 237 -26.04 -18.32 40.13
C TYR A 237 -24.76 -19.15 40.17
N ASP A 238 -23.84 -18.88 41.09
CA ASP A 238 -22.62 -19.69 41.27
C ASP A 238 -22.95 -21.12 41.71
N CYS A 239 -23.97 -21.30 42.56
CA CYS A 239 -24.44 -22.63 42.96
C CYS A 239 -25.11 -23.38 41.78
N LEU A 240 -25.86 -22.68 40.91
CA LEU A 240 -26.41 -23.23 39.67
C LEU A 240 -25.31 -23.58 38.67
N PHE A 241 -24.32 -22.71 38.46
CA PHE A 241 -23.16 -22.99 37.60
C PHE A 241 -22.31 -24.16 38.12
N SER A 242 -22.19 -24.31 39.45
CA SER A 242 -21.48 -25.43 40.07
C SER A 242 -22.24 -26.77 40.03
N SER A 243 -23.54 -26.76 39.71
CA SER A 243 -24.40 -27.96 39.64
C SER A 243 -24.81 -28.32 38.20
N ALA A 244 -24.77 -27.34 37.28
CA ALA A 244 -25.01 -27.50 35.85
C ALA A 244 -23.83 -28.20 35.13
N LEU A 245 -23.59 -29.49 35.47
CA LEU A 245 -22.79 -30.40 34.64
C LEU A 245 -23.53 -30.76 33.35
N LEU A 246 -23.72 -29.75 32.48
CA LEU A 246 -24.23 -29.91 31.13
C LEU A 246 -23.43 -31.00 30.39
N PRO A 247 -24.09 -31.88 29.62
CA PRO A 247 -23.40 -32.87 28.81
C PRO A 247 -22.62 -32.15 27.72
N ARG A 248 -21.31 -31.93 27.95
CA ARG A 248 -20.38 -31.33 26.97
C ARG A 248 -20.60 -31.98 25.60
N GLN A 249 -21.20 -31.25 24.67
CA GLN A 249 -21.37 -31.76 23.32
C GLN A 249 -19.99 -32.01 22.72
N TRP A 250 -19.71 -33.25 22.36
CA TRP A 250 -18.40 -33.64 21.86
C TRP A 250 -18.25 -33.21 20.40
N HIS A 251 -17.99 -31.92 20.18
CA HIS A 251 -17.67 -31.38 18.87
C HIS A 251 -16.56 -32.23 18.23
N SER A 252 -16.87 -32.79 17.06
CA SER A 252 -15.92 -33.56 16.27
C SER A 252 -15.39 -32.68 15.15
N CYS A 253 -14.06 -32.58 15.04
CA CYS A 253 -13.44 -31.95 13.87
C CYS A 253 -13.20 -32.99 12.78
N LEU A 254 -13.28 -32.55 11.53
CA LEU A 254 -12.83 -33.32 10.38
C LEU A 254 -11.34 -33.07 10.17
N ASN A 255 -10.58 -34.16 9.99
CA ASN A 255 -9.16 -34.07 9.66
C ASN A 255 -8.93 -33.47 8.26
N GLU A 256 -7.66 -33.23 7.92
CA GLU A 256 -7.18 -32.61 6.67
C GLU A 256 -7.64 -33.34 5.37
N THR A 257 -8.16 -34.57 5.47
CA THR A 257 -8.72 -35.32 4.32
C THR A 257 -10.25 -35.50 4.36
N GLY A 258 -10.95 -34.93 5.35
CA GLY A 258 -12.40 -35.08 5.54
C GLY A 258 -12.88 -36.48 5.95
N MET A 259 -12.01 -37.48 5.96
CA MET A 259 -12.35 -38.89 6.14
C MET A 259 -12.31 -39.40 7.59
N ARG A 260 -11.66 -38.66 8.51
CA ARG A 260 -11.51 -39.05 9.92
C ARG A 260 -12.05 -37.95 10.82
N LYS A 261 -13.07 -38.29 11.61
CA LYS A 261 -13.52 -37.48 12.75
C LYS A 261 -12.54 -37.66 13.92
N GLU A 262 -12.04 -36.55 14.47
CA GLU A 262 -11.30 -36.54 15.74
C GLU A 262 -12.09 -35.76 16.80
N LYS A 263 -11.96 -36.15 18.07
CA LYS A 263 -12.55 -35.37 19.17
C LYS A 263 -11.75 -34.09 19.35
N ILE A 264 -12.45 -32.96 19.45
CA ILE A 264 -11.83 -31.70 19.84
C ILE A 264 -11.48 -31.77 21.33
N LEU A 265 -10.22 -31.52 21.65
CA LEU A 265 -9.67 -31.59 23.01
C LEU A 265 -8.90 -30.29 23.29
N PHE A 266 -9.28 -29.60 24.36
CA PHE A 266 -8.70 -28.32 24.78
C PHE A 266 -7.17 -28.40 24.88
N ASP A 267 -6.65 -29.42 25.56
CA ASP A 267 -5.21 -29.62 25.78
C ASP A 267 -4.44 -29.88 24.47
N LYS A 268 -5.10 -30.49 23.47
CA LYS A 268 -4.49 -30.78 22.16
C LYS A 268 -4.34 -29.50 21.32
N ILE A 269 -5.30 -28.57 21.41
CA ILE A 269 -5.18 -27.24 20.79
C ILE A 269 -4.15 -26.40 21.55
N THR A 270 -4.26 -26.33 22.88
CA THR A 270 -3.33 -25.58 23.74
C THR A 270 -1.89 -26.03 23.51
N SER A 271 -1.61 -27.33 23.55
CA SER A 271 -0.27 -27.91 23.31
C SER A 271 0.25 -27.70 21.87
N ARG A 272 -0.61 -27.31 20.92
CA ARG A 272 -0.14 -26.89 19.58
C ARG A 272 0.23 -25.41 19.55
N ILE A 273 -0.56 -24.55 20.18
CA ILE A 273 -0.30 -23.10 20.28
C ILE A 273 0.96 -22.86 21.13
N ASP A 274 1.11 -23.60 22.23
CA ASP A 274 2.29 -23.62 23.12
C ASP A 274 3.61 -23.89 22.37
N LYS A 275 3.61 -24.80 21.39
CA LYS A 275 4.79 -25.07 20.54
C LYS A 275 5.15 -23.91 19.60
N LEU A 276 4.33 -22.86 19.52
CA LEU A 276 4.51 -21.69 18.66
C LEU A 276 4.82 -20.41 19.45
N ILE A 277 4.85 -20.42 20.80
CA ILE A 277 5.20 -19.24 21.62
C ILE A 277 6.71 -19.11 21.93
N TYR A 278 7.58 -19.83 21.21
CA TYR A 278 9.03 -19.77 21.45
C TYR A 278 9.60 -18.35 21.27
N GLY A 279 10.28 -17.82 22.30
CA GLY A 279 10.84 -16.47 22.27
C GLY A 279 9.80 -15.34 22.15
N LEU A 280 8.56 -15.58 22.57
CA LEU A 280 7.56 -14.54 22.85
C LEU A 280 7.47 -14.34 24.37
N ASP A 281 6.97 -13.19 24.84
CA ASP A 281 6.79 -12.98 26.28
C ASP A 281 5.65 -13.85 26.85
N GLN A 282 6.03 -14.84 27.69
CA GLN A 282 5.11 -15.79 28.32
C GLN A 282 4.30 -15.19 29.49
N ASN A 283 4.67 -14.00 29.99
CA ASN A 283 3.87 -13.30 31.00
C ASN A 283 2.56 -12.74 30.40
N TYR A 284 2.57 -12.40 29.10
CA TYR A 284 1.44 -11.81 28.39
C TYR A 284 0.80 -12.74 27.35
N VAL A 285 1.58 -13.60 26.68
CA VAL A 285 1.09 -14.48 25.62
C VAL A 285 0.67 -15.84 26.18
N ILE A 286 -0.57 -15.90 26.68
CA ILE A 286 -1.18 -17.09 27.28
C ILE A 286 -1.88 -17.94 26.19
N PRO A 287 -1.46 -19.20 25.92
CA PRO A 287 -2.11 -20.09 24.95
C PRO A 287 -3.55 -20.52 25.32
N GLN A 288 -3.86 -20.53 26.60
CA GLN A 288 -5.17 -20.90 27.16
C GLN A 288 -6.24 -19.87 26.77
N ASP A 289 -5.98 -18.56 26.87
CA ASP A 289 -6.87 -17.48 26.40
C ASP A 289 -7.30 -17.70 24.95
N VAL A 290 -6.34 -18.01 24.07
CA VAL A 290 -6.60 -18.27 22.64
C VAL A 290 -7.47 -19.51 22.51
N THR A 291 -7.14 -20.58 23.22
CA THR A 291 -7.84 -21.87 23.11
C THR A 291 -9.29 -21.78 23.62
N GLN A 292 -9.55 -21.06 24.72
CA GLN A 292 -10.90 -20.84 25.23
C GLN A 292 -11.78 -20.12 24.20
N LYS A 293 -11.28 -19.00 23.64
CA LYS A 293 -12.00 -18.23 22.62
C LYS A 293 -12.22 -19.01 21.32
N VAL A 294 -11.23 -19.80 20.89
CA VAL A 294 -11.37 -20.69 19.72
C VAL A 294 -12.43 -21.76 19.95
N VAL A 295 -12.45 -22.42 21.12
CA VAL A 295 -13.43 -23.47 21.42
C VAL A 295 -14.85 -22.92 21.51
N ALA A 296 -15.04 -21.66 21.94
CA ALA A 296 -16.35 -21.01 21.92
C ALA A 296 -16.88 -20.73 20.48
N GLY A 297 -15.99 -20.57 19.49
CA GLY A 297 -16.35 -20.34 18.09
C GLY A 297 -16.46 -21.60 17.22
N VAL A 298 -16.49 -22.80 17.82
CA VAL A 298 -16.39 -24.09 17.12
C VAL A 298 -17.75 -24.78 16.95
N TYR A 299 -18.09 -25.11 15.70
CA TYR A 299 -19.24 -25.97 15.36
C TYR A 299 -18.82 -27.42 15.12
N ASN A 300 -19.77 -28.34 15.24
CA ASN A 300 -19.53 -29.76 14.97
C ASN A 300 -19.33 -29.99 13.45
N GLY A 301 -18.25 -30.67 13.06
CA GLY A 301 -17.88 -30.88 11.66
C GLY A 301 -16.84 -29.91 11.11
N ILE A 302 -16.41 -28.88 11.88
CA ILE A 302 -15.33 -27.97 11.49
C ILE A 302 -14.07 -28.72 11.07
N THR A 303 -13.41 -28.29 9.99
CA THR A 303 -12.12 -28.87 9.57
C THR A 303 -10.97 -28.38 10.44
N THR A 304 -9.89 -29.15 10.49
CA THR A 304 -8.64 -28.71 11.15
C THR A 304 -8.02 -27.46 10.53
N MET A 305 -8.30 -27.18 9.24
CA MET A 305 -7.83 -25.97 8.56
C MET A 305 -8.61 -24.72 9.00
N GLU A 306 -9.94 -24.82 9.11
CA GLU A 306 -10.81 -23.74 9.60
C GLU A 306 -10.51 -23.44 11.08
N LEU A 307 -10.30 -24.48 11.90
CA LEU A 307 -9.88 -24.36 13.29
C LEU A 307 -8.53 -23.62 13.44
N ASP A 308 -7.56 -23.90 12.57
CA ASP A 308 -6.27 -23.23 12.55
C ASP A 308 -6.39 -21.76 12.11
N ASN A 309 -7.28 -21.45 11.16
CA ASN A 309 -7.55 -20.07 10.74
C ASN A 309 -8.24 -19.26 11.84
N LEU A 310 -9.27 -19.84 12.48
CA LEU A 310 -9.95 -19.24 13.64
C LEU A 310 -8.99 -18.98 14.80
N ALA A 311 -8.03 -19.89 15.05
CA ALA A 311 -6.99 -19.69 16.05
C ALA A 311 -6.00 -18.57 15.68
N ALA A 312 -5.62 -18.44 14.41
CA ALA A 312 -4.78 -17.34 13.95
C ALA A 312 -5.51 -15.98 14.05
N GLU A 313 -6.80 -15.93 13.69
CA GLU A 313 -7.63 -14.72 13.78
C GLU A 313 -7.91 -14.32 15.23
N THR A 314 -8.23 -15.28 16.10
CA THR A 314 -8.39 -15.06 17.55
C THR A 314 -7.10 -14.50 18.17
N ALA A 315 -5.94 -15.06 17.82
CA ALA A 315 -4.66 -14.51 18.24
C ALA A 315 -4.41 -13.11 17.67
N ALA A 316 -4.80 -12.83 16.42
CA ALA A 316 -4.64 -11.51 15.82
C ALA A 316 -5.49 -10.43 16.51
N TYR A 317 -6.71 -10.75 16.99
CA TYR A 317 -7.51 -9.82 17.81
C TYR A 317 -6.82 -9.49 19.15
N LEU A 318 -6.09 -10.44 19.74
CA LEU A 318 -5.33 -10.26 20.98
C LEU A 318 -4.03 -9.44 20.82
N THR A 319 -3.68 -8.99 19.62
CA THR A 319 -2.59 -8.00 19.38
C THR A 319 -2.76 -6.73 20.22
N THR A 320 -4.01 -6.39 20.58
CA THR A 320 -4.35 -5.27 21.47
C THR A 320 -3.92 -5.48 22.93
N LYS A 321 -3.71 -6.71 23.39
CA LYS A 321 -3.08 -7.01 24.70
C LYS A 321 -1.56 -6.86 24.64
N HIS A 322 -0.92 -7.49 23.65
CA HIS A 322 0.54 -7.56 23.54
C HIS A 322 0.97 -7.78 22.07
N PRO A 323 2.04 -7.17 21.55
CA PRO A 323 2.35 -7.21 20.12
C PRO A 323 2.77 -8.60 19.63
N ASP A 324 3.30 -9.44 20.52
CA ASP A 324 3.70 -10.81 20.18
C ASP A 324 2.51 -11.71 19.82
N TYR A 325 1.27 -11.36 20.19
CA TYR A 325 0.08 -12.05 19.69
C TYR A 325 -0.06 -11.94 18.16
N ALA A 326 0.41 -10.85 17.53
CA ALA A 326 0.48 -10.73 16.07
C ALA A 326 1.55 -11.65 15.43
N ILE A 327 2.57 -12.04 16.21
CA ILE A 327 3.59 -13.01 15.80
C ILE A 327 3.04 -14.44 15.99
N LEU A 328 2.38 -14.72 17.12
CA LEU A 328 1.70 -16.00 17.35
C LEU A 328 0.63 -16.28 16.28
N ALA A 329 -0.21 -15.30 15.96
CA ALA A 329 -1.18 -15.37 14.87
C ALA A 329 -0.53 -15.71 13.52
N ALA A 330 0.60 -15.08 13.20
CA ALA A 330 1.38 -15.41 12.01
C ALA A 330 1.90 -16.85 12.05
N ARG A 331 2.46 -17.28 13.19
CA ARG A 331 3.01 -18.62 13.37
C ARG A 331 1.95 -19.72 13.24
N ILE A 332 0.73 -19.48 13.72
CA ILE A 332 -0.41 -20.40 13.53
C ILE A 332 -0.79 -20.47 12.05
N ALA A 333 -1.01 -19.33 11.38
CA ALA A 333 -1.37 -19.28 9.97
C ALA A 333 -0.29 -19.91 9.04
N ILE A 334 0.99 -19.67 9.35
CA ILE A 334 2.12 -20.24 8.62
C ILE A 334 2.29 -21.73 8.93
N SER A 335 2.04 -22.17 10.17
CA SER A 335 1.94 -23.60 10.51
C SER A 335 0.81 -24.29 9.74
N ASN A 336 -0.29 -23.59 9.43
CA ASN A 336 -1.38 -24.10 8.58
C ASN A 336 -0.89 -24.24 7.12
N LEU A 337 -0.34 -23.17 6.53
CA LEU A 337 0.24 -23.20 5.18
C LEU A 337 1.33 -24.28 5.02
N HIS A 338 2.13 -24.52 6.06
CA HIS A 338 3.20 -25.53 6.06
C HIS A 338 2.70 -26.99 6.05
N LYS A 339 1.41 -27.24 6.29
CA LYS A 339 0.76 -28.53 6.06
C LYS A 339 0.26 -28.64 4.62
N GLU A 340 -0.48 -27.62 4.17
CA GLU A 340 -1.17 -27.60 2.87
C GLU A 340 -0.20 -27.51 1.66
N THR A 341 1.05 -27.09 1.87
CA THR A 341 2.06 -26.92 0.81
C THR A 341 3.17 -27.97 0.88
N LYS A 342 3.68 -28.40 -0.29
CA LYS A 342 4.87 -29.26 -0.37
C LYS A 342 6.10 -28.57 0.25
N LYS A 343 7.06 -29.36 0.75
CA LYS A 343 8.29 -28.83 1.39
C LYS A 343 9.45 -28.62 0.41
N SER A 344 9.54 -29.36 -0.69
CA SER A 344 10.58 -29.14 -1.71
C SER A 344 10.16 -27.99 -2.64
N PHE A 345 11.07 -27.04 -2.86
CA PHE A 345 10.88 -25.93 -3.80
C PHE A 345 10.97 -26.42 -5.25
N SER A 346 11.92 -27.31 -5.55
CA SER A 346 12.04 -27.93 -6.87
C SER A 346 10.77 -28.70 -7.28
N GLN A 347 10.08 -29.34 -6.33
CA GLN A 347 8.76 -29.96 -6.58
C GLN A 347 7.66 -28.94 -6.86
N VAL A 348 7.55 -27.86 -6.07
CA VAL A 348 6.54 -26.81 -6.29
C VAL A 348 6.73 -26.11 -7.64
N ILE A 349 7.99 -25.82 -8.01
CA ILE A 349 8.34 -25.28 -9.33
C ILE A 349 7.94 -26.24 -10.46
N SER A 350 8.11 -27.55 -10.25
CA SER A 350 7.66 -28.57 -11.22
C SER A 350 6.14 -28.62 -11.35
N ASP A 351 5.38 -28.54 -10.25
CA ASP A 351 3.91 -28.47 -10.29
C ASP A 351 3.43 -27.25 -11.08
N LEU A 352 3.99 -26.08 -10.78
CA LEU A 352 3.65 -24.80 -11.42
C LEU A 352 4.03 -24.76 -12.91
N TYR A 353 5.15 -25.37 -13.31
CA TYR A 353 5.57 -25.48 -14.71
C TYR A 353 4.72 -26.50 -15.51
N ASN A 354 4.25 -27.56 -14.86
CA ASN A 354 3.43 -28.60 -15.48
C ASN A 354 1.91 -28.36 -15.36
N PHE A 355 1.48 -27.22 -14.79
CA PHE A 355 0.07 -26.89 -14.63
C PHE A 355 -0.71 -26.92 -15.97
N VAL A 356 -1.85 -27.61 -15.94
CA VAL A 356 -2.83 -27.69 -17.01
C VAL A 356 -4.12 -27.06 -16.49
N ASN A 357 -4.69 -26.13 -17.24
CA ASN A 357 -5.92 -25.45 -16.84
C ASN A 357 -7.11 -26.45 -16.91
N PRO A 358 -7.76 -26.79 -15.78
CA PRO A 358 -8.75 -27.87 -15.72
C PRO A 358 -10.01 -27.60 -16.55
N LYS A 359 -10.35 -26.33 -16.81
CA LYS A 359 -11.52 -25.96 -17.63
C LYS A 359 -11.26 -26.05 -19.14
N THR A 360 -10.01 -26.15 -19.59
CA THR A 360 -9.66 -26.10 -21.01
C THR A 360 -8.79 -27.26 -21.50
N GLY A 361 -8.21 -28.06 -20.59
CA GLY A 361 -7.25 -29.11 -20.91
C GLY A 361 -5.92 -28.61 -21.48
N LYS A 362 -5.73 -27.28 -21.63
CA LYS A 362 -4.51 -26.68 -22.18
C LYS A 362 -3.48 -26.47 -21.08
N ARG A 363 -2.22 -26.79 -21.40
CA ARG A 363 -1.07 -26.47 -20.54
C ARG A 363 -0.97 -24.95 -20.37
N ALA A 364 -0.85 -24.50 -19.12
CA ALA A 364 -0.86 -23.10 -18.73
C ALA A 364 0.25 -22.85 -17.68
N ALA A 365 1.49 -23.17 -18.05
CA ALA A 365 2.64 -23.09 -17.14
C ALA A 365 2.75 -21.71 -16.46
N LEU A 366 2.87 -21.71 -15.14
CA LEU A 366 2.99 -20.49 -14.32
C LEU A 366 4.45 -20.06 -14.12
N ILE A 367 5.40 -20.90 -14.52
CA ILE A 367 6.85 -20.69 -14.44
C ILE A 367 7.46 -20.72 -15.85
N SER A 368 8.48 -19.90 -16.09
CA SER A 368 9.24 -19.87 -17.35
C SER A 368 9.98 -21.20 -17.56
N LYS A 369 10.20 -21.59 -18.82
CA LYS A 369 10.94 -22.82 -19.14
C LYS A 369 12.37 -22.75 -18.60
N GLU A 370 13.00 -21.61 -18.80
CA GLU A 370 14.38 -21.30 -18.44
C GLU A 370 14.55 -21.39 -16.92
N THR A 371 13.59 -20.84 -16.17
CA THR A 371 13.53 -20.91 -14.70
C THR A 371 13.37 -22.35 -14.23
N PHE A 372 12.46 -23.11 -14.84
CA PHE A 372 12.27 -24.53 -14.52
C PHE A 372 13.52 -25.38 -14.82
N GLU A 373 14.21 -25.13 -15.94
CA GLU A 373 15.44 -25.86 -16.31
C GLU A 373 16.60 -25.54 -15.36
N VAL A 374 16.78 -24.26 -14.97
CA VAL A 374 17.77 -23.84 -13.96
C VAL A 374 17.49 -24.45 -12.59
N VAL A 375 16.23 -24.43 -12.13
CA VAL A 375 15.86 -25.04 -10.84
C VAL A 375 16.03 -26.55 -10.87
N SER A 376 15.65 -27.21 -11.98
CA SER A 376 15.80 -28.66 -12.14
C SER A 376 17.27 -29.11 -12.13
N ALA A 377 18.15 -28.35 -12.78
CA ALA A 377 19.58 -28.63 -12.82
C ALA A 377 20.28 -28.44 -11.46
N ASN A 378 19.75 -27.56 -10.60
CA ASN A 378 20.36 -27.19 -9.31
C ASN A 378 19.51 -27.59 -8.09
N ALA A 379 18.54 -28.49 -8.28
CA ALA A 379 17.46 -28.77 -7.34
C ALA A 379 17.96 -29.09 -5.91
N GLN A 380 18.98 -29.95 -5.77
CA GLN A 380 19.54 -30.31 -4.47
C GLN A 380 20.15 -29.12 -3.73
N THR A 381 20.85 -28.22 -4.45
CA THR A 381 21.49 -27.03 -3.86
C THR A 381 20.44 -26.01 -3.43
N LEU A 382 19.43 -25.77 -4.27
CA LEU A 382 18.38 -24.79 -4.00
C LEU A 382 17.41 -25.27 -2.90
N ASP A 383 17.00 -26.53 -2.90
CA ASP A 383 16.16 -27.11 -1.83
C ASP A 383 16.91 -27.14 -0.48
N ALA A 384 18.23 -27.28 -0.48
CA ALA A 384 19.05 -27.28 0.74
C ALA A 384 19.37 -25.86 1.27
N ALA A 385 19.38 -24.83 0.40
CA ALA A 385 19.63 -23.45 0.80
C ALA A 385 18.44 -22.80 1.53
N ILE A 386 17.22 -23.33 1.37
CA ILE A 386 16.00 -22.71 1.90
C ILE A 386 15.82 -22.99 3.40
N ILE A 387 15.70 -21.92 4.19
CA ILE A 387 15.46 -21.95 5.63
C ILE A 387 14.00 -21.64 5.93
N TYR A 388 13.14 -22.66 5.93
CA TYR A 388 11.69 -22.53 6.18
C TYR A 388 11.33 -21.87 7.52
N ASN A 389 12.23 -21.90 8.52
CA ASN A 389 12.01 -21.19 9.78
C ASN A 389 11.91 -19.66 9.58
N ARG A 390 12.49 -19.10 8.51
CA ARG A 390 12.37 -17.66 8.18
C ARG A 390 10.96 -17.24 7.80
N ASP A 391 10.04 -18.16 7.48
CA ASP A 391 8.62 -17.82 7.31
C ASP A 391 8.03 -17.28 8.63
N PHE A 392 8.40 -17.85 9.78
CA PHE A 392 7.89 -17.44 11.10
C PHE A 392 8.34 -16.05 11.58
N ASN A 393 9.08 -15.31 10.76
CA ASN A 393 9.50 -13.93 11.01
C ASN A 393 8.44 -12.89 10.57
N TYR A 394 7.49 -13.25 9.69
CA TYR A 394 6.41 -12.35 9.28
C TYR A 394 5.41 -12.12 10.41
N ASN A 395 4.80 -10.93 10.46
CA ASN A 395 3.59 -10.71 11.27
C ASN A 395 2.33 -11.18 10.52
N TYR A 396 1.21 -11.34 11.24
CA TYR A 396 -0.02 -11.92 10.69
C TYR A 396 -0.49 -11.22 9.42
N PHE A 397 -0.54 -9.89 9.43
CA PHE A 397 -1.07 -9.13 8.30
C PHE A 397 -0.10 -9.05 7.10
N GLY A 398 1.21 -9.07 7.34
CA GLY A 398 2.21 -9.18 6.30
C GLY A 398 2.13 -10.54 5.60
N PHE A 399 1.98 -11.61 6.37
CA PHE A 399 1.70 -12.95 5.85
C PHE A 399 0.38 -13.00 5.05
N LYS A 400 -0.73 -12.47 5.59
CA LYS A 400 -2.02 -12.41 4.86
C LYS A 400 -1.95 -11.55 3.60
N THR A 401 -1.06 -10.56 3.54
CA THR A 401 -0.78 -9.80 2.30
C THR A 401 -0.10 -10.69 1.25
N LEU A 402 0.90 -11.48 1.64
CA LEU A 402 1.54 -12.45 0.75
C LEU A 402 0.56 -13.53 0.27
N GLU A 403 -0.18 -14.14 1.20
CA GLU A 403 -1.17 -15.19 0.93
C GLU A 403 -2.25 -14.74 -0.06
N ARG A 404 -2.76 -13.52 0.07
CA ARG A 404 -3.80 -12.98 -0.82
C ARG A 404 -3.34 -12.80 -2.27
N SER A 405 -2.12 -12.30 -2.49
CA SER A 405 -1.74 -11.73 -3.79
C SER A 405 -0.40 -12.17 -4.37
N TYR A 406 0.57 -12.64 -3.57
CA TYR A 406 1.96 -12.85 -4.00
C TYR A 406 2.36 -14.32 -4.15
N LEU A 407 1.82 -15.21 -3.32
CA LEU A 407 2.09 -16.64 -3.39
C LEU A 407 1.29 -17.26 -4.55
N LEU A 408 1.96 -17.96 -5.47
CA LEU A 408 1.29 -18.60 -6.61
C LEU A 408 0.31 -19.69 -6.16
N ARG A 409 -0.77 -19.83 -6.93
CA ARG A 409 -1.91 -20.69 -6.64
C ARG A 409 -2.19 -21.65 -7.80
N ILE A 410 -2.54 -22.89 -7.46
CA ILE A 410 -3.09 -23.89 -8.38
C ILE A 410 -4.53 -24.15 -7.94
N GLU A 411 -5.48 -24.03 -8.88
CA GLU A 411 -6.92 -24.25 -8.62
C GLU A 411 -7.46 -23.46 -7.40
N GLY A 412 -6.95 -22.24 -7.21
CA GLY A 412 -7.30 -21.34 -6.10
C GLY A 412 -6.54 -21.61 -4.80
N ARG A 413 -5.97 -22.82 -4.61
CA ARG A 413 -5.16 -23.18 -3.43
C ARG A 413 -3.74 -22.61 -3.55
N VAL A 414 -3.17 -22.12 -2.45
CA VAL A 414 -1.77 -21.65 -2.42
C VAL A 414 -0.83 -22.86 -2.47
N VAL A 415 0.18 -22.82 -3.33
CA VAL A 415 1.21 -23.88 -3.43
C VAL A 415 2.61 -23.41 -3.05
N GLU A 416 2.89 -22.11 -3.18
CA GLU A 416 4.16 -21.51 -2.73
C GLU A 416 4.14 -21.15 -1.24
N ARG A 417 5.23 -21.44 -0.52
CA ARG A 417 5.57 -20.80 0.76
C ARG A 417 6.26 -19.46 0.50
N PRO A 418 6.32 -18.52 1.47
CA PRO A 418 7.07 -17.27 1.30
C PRO A 418 8.55 -17.50 0.94
N GLN A 419 9.21 -18.54 1.47
CA GLN A 419 10.56 -18.90 1.00
C GLN A 419 10.61 -19.33 -0.48
N HIS A 420 9.56 -19.98 -1.01
CA HIS A 420 9.50 -20.38 -2.42
C HIS A 420 9.38 -19.17 -3.34
N LEU A 421 8.51 -18.22 -2.98
CA LEU A 421 8.40 -16.91 -3.64
C LEU A 421 9.78 -16.22 -3.70
N ILE A 422 10.50 -16.13 -2.59
CA ILE A 422 11.81 -15.45 -2.55
C ILE A 422 12.86 -16.20 -3.39
N MET A 423 12.92 -17.54 -3.30
CA MET A 423 13.86 -18.31 -4.12
C MET A 423 13.53 -18.24 -5.62
N ARG A 424 12.24 -18.27 -6.00
CA ARG A 424 11.79 -18.02 -7.38
C ARG A 424 12.23 -16.64 -7.86
N VAL A 425 12.07 -15.60 -7.04
CA VAL A 425 12.50 -14.24 -7.40
C VAL A 425 14.01 -14.17 -7.60
N ALA A 426 14.81 -14.77 -6.70
CA ALA A 426 16.26 -14.80 -6.80
C ALA A 426 16.73 -15.54 -8.07
N VAL A 427 16.17 -16.73 -8.37
CA VAL A 427 16.46 -17.47 -9.62
C VAL A 427 15.98 -16.70 -10.85
N GLY A 428 14.82 -16.04 -10.80
CA GLY A 428 14.28 -15.25 -11.91
C GLY A 428 15.10 -14.01 -12.28
N ILE A 429 15.95 -13.51 -11.38
CA ILE A 429 16.86 -12.36 -11.62
C ILE A 429 18.24 -12.85 -12.09
N HIS A 430 18.79 -13.87 -11.42
CA HIS A 430 20.18 -14.30 -11.61
C HIS A 430 20.36 -15.49 -12.54
N GLY A 431 19.31 -16.28 -12.79
CA GLY A 431 19.36 -17.47 -13.61
C GLY A 431 20.36 -18.50 -13.06
N SER A 432 21.34 -18.89 -13.86
CA SER A 432 22.35 -19.89 -13.53
C SER A 432 23.47 -19.41 -12.59
N ASP A 433 23.50 -18.14 -12.19
CA ASP A 433 24.44 -17.64 -11.16
C ASP A 433 23.93 -17.99 -9.75
N ILE A 434 24.15 -19.26 -9.36
CA ILE A 434 23.62 -19.82 -8.11
C ILE A 434 24.23 -19.15 -6.86
N GLU A 435 25.43 -18.56 -6.96
CA GLU A 435 26.02 -17.81 -5.85
C GLU A 435 25.22 -16.52 -5.60
N ARG A 436 24.90 -15.75 -6.65
CA ARG A 436 24.03 -14.57 -6.56
C ARG A 436 22.58 -14.89 -6.21
N VAL A 437 22.06 -16.04 -6.65
CA VAL A 437 20.75 -16.57 -6.19
C VAL A 437 20.74 -16.74 -4.67
N ILE A 438 21.76 -17.42 -4.11
CA ILE A 438 21.81 -17.71 -2.67
C ILE A 438 22.08 -16.44 -1.84
N GLU A 439 22.93 -15.53 -2.32
CA GLU A 439 23.14 -14.20 -1.69
C GLU A 439 21.83 -13.41 -1.62
N THR A 440 21.12 -13.29 -2.75
CA THR A 440 19.84 -12.56 -2.85
C THR A 440 18.75 -13.23 -2.01
N TYR A 441 18.63 -14.56 -2.06
CA TYR A 441 17.67 -15.31 -1.26
C TYR A 441 17.88 -15.08 0.25
N ASN A 442 19.13 -15.12 0.73
CA ASN A 442 19.42 -14.87 2.14
C ASN A 442 19.04 -13.45 2.56
N LEU A 443 19.54 -12.42 1.84
CA LEU A 443 19.27 -11.03 2.21
C LEU A 443 17.78 -10.66 2.16
N MET A 444 17.02 -11.20 1.21
CA MET A 444 15.56 -11.01 1.14
C MET A 444 14.80 -11.78 2.23
N SER A 445 15.15 -13.05 2.49
CA SER A 445 14.46 -13.86 3.52
C SER A 445 14.83 -13.47 4.96
N GLU A 446 15.96 -12.80 5.16
CA GLU A 446 16.33 -12.13 6.42
C GLU A 446 15.75 -10.70 6.53
N ARG A 447 15.03 -10.23 5.48
CA ARG A 447 14.35 -8.93 5.41
C ARG A 447 15.29 -7.73 5.46
N TYR A 448 16.49 -7.82 4.89
CA TYR A 448 17.35 -6.64 4.69
C TYR A 448 16.83 -5.72 3.58
N PHE A 449 16.24 -6.29 2.53
CA PHE A 449 15.55 -5.53 1.47
C PHE A 449 14.44 -6.37 0.85
N THR A 450 13.62 -5.73 0.01
CA THR A 450 12.72 -6.43 -0.91
C THR A 450 12.60 -5.72 -2.25
N HIS A 451 12.43 -6.48 -3.33
CA HIS A 451 12.10 -5.97 -4.65
C HIS A 451 10.65 -5.46 -4.71
N ALA A 452 10.34 -4.63 -5.70
CA ALA A 452 8.99 -4.10 -5.88
C ALA A 452 7.98 -5.17 -6.31
N THR A 453 6.69 -4.87 -6.10
CA THR A 453 5.57 -5.80 -6.30
C THR A 453 5.56 -6.53 -7.66
N PRO A 454 5.77 -5.88 -8.82
CA PRO A 454 5.79 -6.60 -10.11
C PRO A 454 6.95 -7.59 -10.22
N THR A 455 8.12 -7.28 -9.65
CA THR A 455 9.24 -8.22 -9.56
C THR A 455 8.86 -9.45 -8.73
N LEU A 456 8.19 -9.26 -7.57
CA LEU A 456 7.75 -10.36 -6.71
C LEU A 456 6.68 -11.25 -7.39
N PHE A 457 5.74 -10.63 -8.11
CA PHE A 457 4.73 -11.36 -8.87
C PHE A 457 5.34 -12.16 -10.03
N ASN A 458 6.16 -11.51 -10.87
CA ASN A 458 6.46 -11.99 -12.23
C ASN A 458 7.89 -12.52 -12.42
N ALA A 459 8.79 -12.41 -11.44
CA ALA A 459 10.11 -13.05 -11.55
C ALA A 459 9.94 -14.57 -11.62
N GLY A 460 10.61 -15.18 -12.60
CA GLY A 460 10.52 -16.60 -12.90
C GLY A 460 9.26 -17.05 -13.65
N THR A 461 8.34 -16.15 -14.03
CA THR A 461 7.12 -16.49 -14.80
C THR A 461 7.36 -16.38 -16.32
N PRO A 462 6.48 -16.90 -17.21
CA PRO A 462 6.73 -16.93 -18.65
C PRO A 462 6.90 -15.57 -19.35
N ASN A 463 6.25 -14.52 -18.85
CA ASN A 463 6.40 -13.14 -19.33
C ASN A 463 6.82 -12.25 -18.15
N PRO A 464 8.12 -12.20 -17.79
CA PRO A 464 8.59 -11.58 -16.56
C PRO A 464 8.63 -10.05 -16.68
N GLN A 465 7.49 -9.38 -16.58
CA GLN A 465 7.43 -7.92 -16.44
C GLN A 465 7.75 -7.57 -14.98
N LEU A 466 8.94 -7.01 -14.72
CA LEU A 466 9.48 -6.81 -13.37
C LEU A 466 9.51 -5.33 -12.94
N SER A 467 9.41 -4.42 -13.91
CA SER A 467 9.52 -2.96 -13.73
C SER A 467 8.22 -2.36 -13.19
N SER A 468 8.29 -1.28 -12.39
CA SER A 468 7.12 -0.80 -11.63
C SER A 468 6.31 0.32 -12.29
N CYS A 469 6.97 1.21 -13.01
CA CYS A 469 6.34 2.35 -13.68
C CYS A 469 7.02 2.67 -15.02
N PHE A 470 6.32 3.42 -15.86
CA PHE A 470 6.77 3.90 -17.16
C PHE A 470 6.54 5.41 -17.28
N LEU A 471 7.45 6.14 -17.93
CA LEU A 471 7.29 7.57 -18.26
C LEU A 471 7.15 7.71 -19.76
N VAL A 472 5.95 8.05 -20.21
CA VAL A 472 5.55 8.14 -21.61
C VAL A 472 5.53 9.60 -22.03
N CYS A 473 6.19 9.92 -23.15
CA CYS A 473 5.98 11.19 -23.83
C CYS A 473 4.82 11.03 -24.81
N MET A 474 3.87 11.97 -24.84
CA MET A 474 2.89 12.07 -25.91
C MET A 474 3.62 12.23 -27.25
N LYS A 475 3.38 11.31 -28.19
CA LYS A 475 4.21 11.16 -29.40
C LYS A 475 4.15 12.35 -30.35
N ASP A 476 2.96 12.92 -30.59
CA ASP A 476 2.75 14.08 -31.48
C ASP A 476 1.40 14.76 -31.17
N ASP A 477 1.24 16.03 -31.58
CA ASP A 477 -0.01 16.82 -31.50
C ASP A 477 -0.93 16.53 -32.71
N SER A 478 -1.18 15.24 -32.93
CA SER A 478 -2.03 14.70 -33.99
C SER A 478 -2.84 13.51 -33.49
N ILE A 479 -3.94 13.19 -34.18
CA ILE A 479 -4.79 12.03 -33.81
C ILE A 479 -4.00 10.72 -33.86
N GLU A 480 -3.06 10.58 -34.80
CA GLU A 480 -2.19 9.40 -34.88
C GLU A 480 -1.27 9.30 -33.65
N GLY A 481 -0.53 10.37 -33.32
CA GLY A 481 0.33 10.41 -32.13
C GLY A 481 -0.43 10.20 -30.81
N ILE A 482 -1.63 10.79 -30.68
CA ILE A 482 -2.49 10.65 -29.50
C ILE A 482 -2.99 9.20 -29.33
N TYR A 483 -3.42 8.54 -30.41
CA TYR A 483 -3.96 7.18 -30.34
C TYR A 483 -2.87 6.10 -30.24
N ASP A 484 -1.69 6.31 -30.83
CA ASP A 484 -0.54 5.43 -30.60
C ASP A 484 -0.04 5.54 -29.15
N THR A 485 0.03 6.74 -28.59
CA THR A 485 0.34 6.96 -27.16
C THR A 485 -0.69 6.26 -26.26
N LEU A 486 -1.98 6.31 -26.61
CA LEU A 486 -3.06 5.65 -25.88
C LEU A 486 -2.94 4.11 -25.94
N LYS A 487 -2.62 3.56 -27.11
CA LYS A 487 -2.36 2.14 -27.35
C LYS A 487 -1.15 1.65 -26.54
N ASP A 488 -0.08 2.43 -26.47
CA ASP A 488 1.10 2.11 -25.66
C ASP A 488 0.75 2.12 -24.16
N CYS A 489 -0.05 3.11 -23.71
CA CYS A 489 -0.56 3.15 -22.35
C CYS A 489 -1.45 1.93 -22.01
N ALA A 490 -2.29 1.49 -22.94
CA ALA A 490 -3.09 0.27 -22.76
C ALA A 490 -2.22 -0.99 -22.68
N MET A 491 -1.17 -1.10 -23.50
CA MET A 491 -0.22 -2.24 -23.47
C MET A 491 0.63 -2.28 -22.19
N ILE A 492 1.01 -1.11 -21.66
CA ILE A 492 1.66 -0.98 -20.35
C ILE A 492 0.69 -1.35 -19.22
N SER A 493 -0.54 -0.81 -19.20
CA SER A 493 -1.53 -1.11 -18.15
C SER A 493 -1.89 -2.59 -18.11
N LYS A 494 -2.10 -3.22 -19.27
CA LYS A 494 -2.30 -4.68 -19.42
C LYS A 494 -1.21 -5.51 -18.73
N SER A 495 0.00 -4.97 -18.64
CA SER A 495 1.18 -5.60 -18.07
C SER A 495 1.46 -5.13 -16.62
N ALA A 496 0.44 -4.58 -15.95
CA ALA A 496 0.44 -4.08 -14.58
C ALA A 496 1.37 -2.88 -14.26
N GLY A 497 1.84 -2.15 -15.28
CA GLY A 497 2.65 -0.94 -15.12
C GLY A 497 1.82 0.30 -14.79
N GLY A 498 2.27 1.10 -13.82
CA GLY A 498 1.77 2.47 -13.61
C GLY A 498 2.42 3.45 -14.59
N ILE A 499 1.73 4.54 -14.96
CA ILE A 499 2.19 5.47 -16.01
C ILE A 499 2.31 6.89 -15.47
N GLY A 500 3.38 7.60 -15.84
CA GLY A 500 3.40 9.06 -15.94
C GLY A 500 3.37 9.47 -17.42
N LEU A 501 2.51 10.42 -17.80
CA LEU A 501 2.33 10.87 -19.19
C LEU A 501 2.51 12.39 -19.28
N SER A 502 3.52 12.87 -20.00
CA SER A 502 3.65 14.30 -20.36
C SER A 502 2.87 14.60 -21.64
N MET A 503 1.99 15.61 -21.61
CA MET A 503 1.16 16.02 -22.75
C MET A 503 1.24 17.52 -23.08
N HIS A 504 2.30 18.20 -22.65
CA HIS A 504 2.55 19.64 -22.83
C HIS A 504 2.60 20.11 -24.30
N ASN A 505 2.61 19.18 -25.26
CA ASN A 505 2.61 19.42 -26.70
C ASN A 505 1.22 19.46 -27.31
N ILE A 506 0.17 18.95 -26.66
CA ILE A 506 -1.18 18.89 -27.23
C ILE A 506 -1.84 20.27 -27.28
N ARG A 507 -2.45 20.62 -28.41
CA ARG A 507 -3.08 21.94 -28.62
C ARG A 507 -4.33 22.16 -27.77
N ALA A 508 -4.40 23.35 -27.17
CA ALA A 508 -5.49 23.78 -26.31
C ALA A 508 -6.86 23.92 -27.01
N THR A 509 -7.92 24.10 -26.22
CA THR A 509 -9.29 24.36 -26.70
C THR A 509 -9.33 25.59 -27.61
N GLY A 510 -10.02 25.51 -28.74
CA GLY A 510 -10.09 26.62 -29.71
C GLY A 510 -8.81 26.84 -30.51
N SER A 511 -7.87 25.89 -30.54
CA SER A 511 -6.70 25.94 -31.45
C SER A 511 -7.05 25.43 -32.83
N TYR A 512 -6.60 26.14 -33.87
CA TYR A 512 -6.90 25.79 -35.26
C TYR A 512 -6.35 24.42 -35.65
N ILE A 513 -7.09 23.70 -36.50
CA ILE A 513 -6.68 22.42 -37.07
C ILE A 513 -6.59 22.57 -38.59
N ALA A 514 -5.36 22.66 -39.09
CA ALA A 514 -5.07 22.61 -40.52
C ALA A 514 -5.54 21.27 -41.12
N GLY A 515 -6.06 21.31 -42.35
CA GLY A 515 -6.62 20.14 -43.04
C GLY A 515 -8.12 19.94 -42.81
N THR A 516 -8.61 19.99 -41.56
CA THR A 516 -10.06 19.88 -41.28
C THR A 516 -10.80 21.21 -41.27
N ASN A 517 -10.08 22.35 -41.22
CA ASN A 517 -10.64 23.69 -41.08
C ASN A 517 -11.54 23.86 -39.84
N GLY A 518 -11.25 23.08 -38.79
CA GLY A 518 -11.94 23.11 -37.50
C GLY A 518 -11.07 23.68 -36.38
N TYR A 519 -11.61 23.61 -35.17
CA TYR A 519 -10.91 23.99 -33.93
C TYR A 519 -10.83 22.79 -32.98
N SER A 520 -9.75 22.72 -32.20
CA SER A 520 -9.54 21.71 -31.17
C SER A 520 -10.55 21.87 -30.03
N ASN A 521 -10.99 20.73 -29.49
CA ASN A 521 -11.78 20.68 -28.25
C ASN A 521 -10.89 20.68 -26.98
N GLY A 522 -9.56 20.78 -27.15
CA GLY A 522 -8.58 20.81 -26.06
C GLY A 522 -8.31 19.45 -25.41
N ILE A 523 -7.60 19.48 -24.28
CA ILE A 523 -7.11 18.26 -23.61
C ILE A 523 -8.21 17.49 -22.88
N VAL A 524 -9.31 18.13 -22.46
CA VAL A 524 -10.34 17.50 -21.61
C VAL A 524 -11.04 16.32 -22.29
N PRO A 525 -11.55 16.42 -23.54
CA PRO A 525 -12.19 15.27 -24.20
C PRO A 525 -11.21 14.14 -24.51
N MET A 526 -9.95 14.47 -24.84
CA MET A 526 -8.89 13.48 -25.02
C MET A 526 -8.63 12.73 -23.71
N LEU A 527 -8.52 13.45 -22.59
CA LEU A 527 -8.28 12.86 -21.27
C LEU A 527 -9.39 11.90 -20.83
N ARG A 528 -10.64 12.15 -21.22
CA ARG A 528 -11.75 11.21 -20.97
C ARG A 528 -11.62 9.89 -21.72
N VAL A 529 -10.89 9.84 -22.84
CA VAL A 529 -10.52 8.58 -23.52
C VAL A 529 -9.43 7.83 -22.75
N TYR A 530 -8.46 8.56 -22.17
CA TYR A 530 -7.43 7.96 -21.30
C TYR A 530 -8.04 7.43 -19.98
N ASP A 531 -8.98 8.16 -19.38
CA ASP A 531 -9.74 7.77 -18.18
C ASP A 531 -10.55 6.49 -18.41
N ALA A 532 -11.36 6.44 -19.48
CA ALA A 532 -12.07 5.23 -19.90
C ALA A 532 -11.12 4.05 -20.18
N THR A 533 -9.92 4.31 -20.71
CA THR A 533 -8.91 3.28 -20.97
C THR A 533 -8.26 2.76 -19.69
N ALA A 534 -7.99 3.61 -18.71
CA ALA A 534 -7.49 3.22 -17.39
C ALA A 534 -8.50 2.31 -16.66
N ARG A 535 -9.80 2.63 -16.75
CA ARG A 535 -10.91 1.81 -16.23
C ARG A 535 -11.05 0.47 -16.96
N TYR A 536 -10.90 0.45 -18.28
CA TYR A 536 -11.09 -0.75 -19.10
C TYR A 536 -9.96 -1.78 -18.95
N VAL A 537 -8.71 -1.34 -18.77
CA VAL A 537 -7.53 -2.23 -18.71
C VAL A 537 -7.12 -2.50 -17.26
N ASP A 538 -8.01 -3.20 -16.53
CA ASP A 538 -8.01 -3.44 -15.07
C ASP A 538 -6.99 -4.47 -14.52
N GLN A 539 -5.92 -4.74 -15.29
CA GLN A 539 -4.81 -5.61 -14.91
C GLN A 539 -5.21 -7.06 -14.54
N GLY A 540 -6.29 -7.56 -15.15
CA GLY A 540 -6.64 -8.98 -15.15
C GLY A 540 -7.57 -9.38 -14.00
N GLY A 541 -8.73 -8.71 -13.91
CA GLY A 541 -9.75 -9.00 -12.89
C GLY A 541 -9.48 -8.25 -11.59
N ASN A 542 -9.32 -6.93 -11.71
CA ASN A 542 -9.16 -5.97 -10.62
C ASN A 542 -8.12 -6.35 -9.55
N LYS A 543 -6.99 -6.95 -9.99
CA LYS A 543 -5.84 -7.20 -9.10
C LYS A 543 -5.16 -5.90 -8.66
N ARG A 544 -5.21 -4.89 -9.53
CA ARG A 544 -4.72 -3.52 -9.36
C ARG A 544 -5.35 -2.69 -10.48
N PRO A 545 -6.06 -1.58 -10.23
CA PRO A 545 -6.68 -0.80 -11.31
C PRO A 545 -5.60 -0.12 -12.19
N GLY A 546 -5.95 0.19 -13.44
CA GLY A 546 -5.14 1.05 -14.31
C GLY A 546 -4.97 2.43 -13.68
N ALA A 547 -3.74 2.97 -13.68
CA ALA A 547 -3.40 4.19 -12.97
C ALA A 547 -2.37 5.02 -13.74
N PHE A 548 -2.83 6.14 -14.31
CA PHE A 548 -2.00 7.07 -15.08
C PHE A 548 -1.97 8.43 -14.37
N ALA A 549 -0.78 9.00 -14.15
CA ALA A 549 -0.60 10.39 -13.75
C ALA A 549 -0.31 11.24 -14.99
N ILE A 550 -1.15 12.24 -15.21
CA ILE A 550 -1.00 13.20 -16.30
C ILE A 550 -0.18 14.38 -15.80
N TYR A 551 0.84 14.76 -16.57
CA TYR A 551 1.69 15.91 -16.30
C TYR A 551 1.36 17.04 -17.29
N LEU A 552 1.09 18.23 -16.73
CA LEU A 552 0.89 19.47 -17.49
C LEU A 552 1.73 20.62 -16.91
N GLU A 553 2.31 21.46 -17.77
CA GLU A 553 2.99 22.70 -17.35
C GLU A 553 1.98 23.85 -17.15
N PRO A 554 2.12 24.71 -16.12
CA PRO A 554 1.10 25.69 -15.73
C PRO A 554 0.90 26.86 -16.71
N TRP A 555 1.65 26.94 -17.81
CA TRP A 555 1.42 27.90 -18.90
C TRP A 555 0.43 27.41 -19.97
N HIS A 556 0.02 26.14 -19.93
CA HIS A 556 -0.91 25.60 -20.92
C HIS A 556 -2.30 26.27 -20.82
N ALA A 557 -2.93 26.61 -21.94
CA ALA A 557 -4.18 27.38 -21.91
C ALA A 557 -5.39 26.65 -21.29
N ASP A 558 -5.44 25.32 -21.34
CA ASP A 558 -6.50 24.50 -20.69
C ASP A 558 -6.20 24.19 -19.19
N ILE A 559 -5.31 24.95 -18.52
CA ILE A 559 -4.81 24.61 -17.17
C ILE A 559 -5.87 24.67 -16.07
N PHE A 560 -6.86 25.56 -16.17
CA PHE A 560 -7.94 25.64 -15.18
C PHE A 560 -8.87 24.45 -15.27
N GLU A 561 -9.21 24.03 -16.49
CA GLU A 561 -10.02 22.84 -16.74
C GLU A 561 -9.28 21.57 -16.31
N PHE A 562 -7.95 21.51 -16.50
CA PHE A 562 -7.10 20.40 -16.08
C PHE A 562 -7.14 20.14 -14.56
N ILE A 563 -6.90 21.16 -13.73
CA ILE A 563 -6.89 21.01 -12.26
C ILE A 563 -8.27 20.66 -11.69
N ASP A 564 -9.33 20.95 -12.43
CA ASP A 564 -10.72 20.67 -12.07
C ASP A 564 -11.15 19.21 -12.39
N LEU A 565 -10.42 18.47 -13.22
CA LEU A 565 -10.81 17.13 -13.74
C LEU A 565 -11.14 16.10 -12.65
N ARG A 566 -10.48 16.16 -11.49
CA ARG A 566 -10.68 15.24 -10.36
C ARG A 566 -11.72 15.72 -9.33
N LYS A 567 -12.30 16.92 -9.47
CA LYS A 567 -13.30 17.41 -8.50
C LYS A 567 -14.58 16.56 -8.57
N ASN A 568 -15.18 16.31 -7.41
CA ASN A 568 -16.36 15.46 -7.31
C ASN A 568 -17.59 16.13 -7.96
N HIS A 569 -17.78 17.43 -7.69
CA HIS A 569 -18.82 18.25 -8.30
C HIS A 569 -18.45 18.74 -9.72
N GLY A 570 -19.44 19.28 -10.43
CA GLY A 570 -19.30 19.80 -11.79
C GLY A 570 -19.92 18.88 -12.85
N LYS A 571 -19.72 19.22 -14.14
CA LYS A 571 -20.27 18.48 -15.28
C LYS A 571 -19.44 17.25 -15.57
N GLU A 572 -20.07 16.07 -15.66
CA GLU A 572 -19.38 14.78 -15.89
C GLU A 572 -18.62 14.72 -17.24
N GLN A 573 -19.04 15.51 -18.23
CA GLN A 573 -18.33 15.66 -19.50
C GLN A 573 -16.99 16.40 -19.37
N MET A 574 -16.72 17.03 -18.21
CA MET A 574 -15.52 17.79 -17.87
C MET A 574 -14.76 17.16 -16.67
N ARG A 575 -14.89 15.84 -16.48
CA ARG A 575 -14.26 15.09 -15.38
C ARG A 575 -13.56 13.83 -15.88
N ALA A 576 -12.48 13.48 -15.19
CA ALA A 576 -11.65 12.28 -15.38
C ALA A 576 -11.05 11.93 -14.01
N ARG A 577 -11.78 11.10 -13.24
CA ARG A 577 -11.49 10.88 -11.81
C ARG A 577 -10.62 9.65 -11.53
N ASP A 578 -10.50 8.74 -12.49
CA ASP A 578 -9.62 7.57 -12.41
C ASP A 578 -8.18 7.94 -12.84
N LEU A 579 -8.00 9.03 -13.59
CA LEU A 579 -6.70 9.65 -13.84
C LEU A 579 -6.19 10.47 -12.64
N PHE A 580 -4.87 10.43 -12.41
CA PHE A 580 -4.17 11.28 -11.45
C PHE A 580 -3.60 12.52 -12.17
N LEU A 581 -3.44 13.63 -11.44
CA LEU A 581 -3.02 14.92 -12.00
C LEU A 581 -1.72 15.40 -11.34
N ALA A 582 -0.81 15.95 -12.13
CA ALA A 582 0.47 16.47 -11.68
C ALA A 582 0.84 17.75 -12.45
N LEU A 583 1.44 18.70 -11.75
CA LEU A 583 1.98 19.92 -12.35
C LEU A 583 3.50 19.80 -12.52
N TRP A 584 3.99 20.16 -13.70
CA TRP A 584 5.40 20.25 -14.03
C TRP A 584 5.78 21.74 -14.08
N ILE A 585 6.24 22.26 -12.93
CA ILE A 585 6.26 23.70 -12.65
C ILE A 585 7.63 24.31 -12.96
N PRO A 586 7.76 25.28 -13.89
CA PRO A 586 8.97 26.07 -14.05
C PRO A 586 9.11 27.09 -12.92
N ASP A 587 10.35 27.43 -12.57
CA ASP A 587 10.69 28.39 -11.52
C ASP A 587 10.11 29.78 -11.81
N LEU A 588 9.94 30.15 -13.09
CA LEU A 588 9.28 31.39 -13.50
C LEU A 588 7.86 31.53 -12.96
N PHE A 589 7.08 30.45 -12.90
CA PHE A 589 5.73 30.51 -12.34
C PHE A 589 5.78 30.86 -10.86
N MET A 590 6.65 30.19 -10.10
CA MET A 590 6.84 30.45 -8.67
C MET A 590 7.36 31.89 -8.42
N LYS A 591 8.32 32.36 -9.24
CA LYS A 591 8.82 33.74 -9.25
C LYS A 591 7.69 34.76 -9.49
N ARG A 592 6.86 34.55 -10.53
CA ARG A 592 5.73 35.45 -10.86
C ARG A 592 4.63 35.41 -9.78
N VAL A 593 4.34 34.26 -9.16
CA VAL A 593 3.40 34.15 -8.02
C VAL A 593 3.90 34.93 -6.80
N GLU A 594 5.17 34.79 -6.42
CA GLU A 594 5.77 35.53 -5.29
C GLU A 594 5.83 37.04 -5.54
N ALA A 595 6.18 37.46 -6.75
CA ALA A 595 6.20 38.87 -7.15
C ALA A 595 4.81 39.49 -7.38
N ASN A 596 3.73 38.70 -7.30
CA ASN A 596 2.38 39.06 -7.74
C ASN A 596 2.34 39.65 -9.17
N GLY A 597 3.13 39.04 -10.08
CA GLY A 597 3.18 39.41 -11.48
C GLY A 597 2.14 38.70 -12.33
N GLU A 598 2.06 39.13 -13.59
CA GLU A 598 1.24 38.48 -14.61
C GLU A 598 1.86 37.15 -15.11
N TRP A 599 1.00 36.28 -15.59
CA TRP A 599 1.28 34.97 -16.15
C TRP A 599 0.48 34.79 -17.44
N SER A 600 1.17 34.49 -18.52
CA SER A 600 0.60 34.30 -19.84
C SER A 600 0.33 32.81 -20.12
N LEU A 601 -0.87 32.53 -20.63
CA LEU A 601 -1.33 31.21 -21.04
C LEU A 601 -1.22 31.05 -22.55
N PHE A 602 -0.68 29.92 -22.99
CA PHE A 602 -0.34 29.65 -24.38
C PHE A 602 -0.89 28.29 -24.85
N CYS A 603 -1.14 28.18 -26.15
CA CYS A 603 -1.23 26.88 -26.81
C CYS A 603 0.16 26.47 -27.33
N PRO A 604 0.60 25.21 -27.16
CA PRO A 604 1.91 24.74 -27.65
C PRO A 604 2.06 24.79 -29.19
N ASN A 605 0.96 24.74 -29.95
CA ASN A 605 0.99 24.94 -31.41
C ASN A 605 1.30 26.42 -31.79
N GLU A 606 1.05 27.38 -30.89
CA GLU A 606 1.27 28.81 -31.11
C GLU A 606 2.58 29.29 -30.46
N ALA A 607 2.95 28.70 -29.32
CA ALA A 607 4.20 28.91 -28.59
C ALA A 607 4.98 27.56 -28.43
N PRO A 608 5.54 27.02 -29.53
CA PRO A 608 6.21 25.71 -29.52
C PRO A 608 7.52 25.72 -28.73
N GLY A 609 7.98 24.53 -28.34
CA GLY A 609 9.29 24.33 -27.70
C GLY A 609 9.37 24.66 -26.21
N LEU A 610 8.36 25.30 -25.60
CA LEU A 610 8.35 25.62 -24.16
C LEU A 610 8.55 24.38 -23.25
N HIS A 611 8.11 23.20 -23.68
CA HIS A 611 8.32 21.94 -22.97
C HIS A 611 9.65 21.21 -23.31
N GLU A 612 10.40 21.70 -24.29
CA GLU A 612 11.72 21.18 -24.69
C GLU A 612 12.88 21.93 -24.02
N VAL A 613 12.61 23.06 -23.37
CA VAL A 613 13.60 23.90 -22.66
C VAL A 613 13.26 24.06 -21.19
N HIS A 614 14.24 24.40 -20.35
CA HIS A 614 14.07 24.59 -18.91
C HIS A 614 14.95 25.75 -18.38
N SER A 615 14.72 26.18 -17.13
CA SER A 615 15.49 27.23 -16.44
C SER A 615 15.62 28.53 -17.27
N GLU A 616 16.82 29.11 -17.39
CA GLU A 616 17.06 30.39 -18.06
C GLU A 616 16.64 30.40 -19.54
N GLU A 617 16.75 29.26 -20.24
CA GLU A 617 16.32 29.13 -21.63
C GLU A 617 14.79 29.13 -21.76
N PHE A 618 14.10 28.49 -20.81
CA PHE A 618 12.64 28.58 -20.69
C PHE A 618 12.21 30.02 -20.41
N GLU A 619 12.87 30.72 -19.48
CA GLU A 619 12.54 32.11 -19.13
C GLU A 619 12.71 33.05 -20.34
N ALA A 620 13.81 32.92 -21.08
CA ALA A 620 14.05 33.68 -22.30
C ALA A 620 13.03 33.40 -23.41
N LEU A 621 12.66 32.12 -23.64
CA LEU A 621 11.70 31.73 -24.67
C LEU A 621 10.25 32.14 -24.31
N TYR A 622 9.87 31.96 -23.04
CA TYR A 622 8.57 32.34 -22.52
C TYR A 622 8.33 33.84 -22.63
N GLU A 623 9.25 34.67 -22.12
CA GLU A 623 9.10 36.12 -22.19
C GLU A 623 9.18 36.65 -23.64
N LYS A 624 9.88 35.96 -24.54
CA LYS A 624 9.84 36.28 -25.98
C LYS A 624 8.43 36.10 -26.53
N TYR A 625 7.73 35.02 -26.18
CA TYR A 625 6.34 34.81 -26.62
C TYR A 625 5.33 35.75 -25.94
N GLU A 626 5.59 36.22 -24.72
CA GLU A 626 4.84 37.35 -24.13
C GLU A 626 5.05 38.63 -24.97
N LYS A 627 6.30 38.97 -25.30
CA LYS A 627 6.67 40.19 -26.07
C LYS A 627 6.19 40.14 -27.54
N GLU A 628 6.08 38.95 -28.12
CA GLU A 628 5.49 38.72 -29.45
C GLU A 628 3.94 38.69 -29.44
N GLY A 629 3.29 38.81 -28.28
CA GLY A 629 1.83 38.84 -28.19
C GLY A 629 1.14 37.51 -28.49
N ARG A 630 1.83 36.37 -28.32
CA ARG A 630 1.27 35.03 -28.59
C ARG A 630 0.39 34.47 -27.47
N ALA A 631 0.24 35.19 -26.36
CA ALA A 631 -0.55 34.76 -25.23
C ALA A 631 -2.04 34.75 -25.60
N ARG A 632 -2.71 33.62 -25.35
CA ARG A 632 -4.17 33.49 -25.54
C ARG A 632 -4.95 34.22 -24.46
N GLN A 633 -4.38 34.26 -23.26
CA GLN A 633 -4.88 34.98 -22.10
C GLN A 633 -3.70 35.32 -21.20
N THR A 634 -3.72 36.49 -20.58
CA THR A 634 -2.82 36.85 -19.49
C THR A 634 -3.64 37.04 -18.21
N ILE A 635 -3.12 36.56 -17.09
CA ILE A 635 -3.77 36.54 -15.78
C ILE A 635 -2.76 36.88 -14.68
N SER A 636 -3.19 37.40 -13.53
CA SER A 636 -2.35 37.39 -12.33
C SER A 636 -1.93 35.95 -12.01
N ALA A 637 -0.62 35.72 -11.81
CA ALA A 637 -0.10 34.41 -11.47
C ALA A 637 -0.74 33.82 -10.20
N GLN A 638 -1.10 34.69 -9.24
CA GLN A 638 -1.77 34.28 -8.00
C GLN A 638 -3.18 33.73 -8.25
N LYS A 639 -3.89 34.14 -9.31
CA LYS A 639 -5.21 33.59 -9.66
C LYS A 639 -5.11 32.08 -9.95
N LEU A 640 -4.10 31.67 -10.71
CA LEU A 640 -3.85 30.25 -10.98
C LEU A 640 -3.34 29.53 -9.72
N TRP A 641 -2.49 30.20 -8.91
CA TRP A 641 -2.03 29.66 -7.64
C TRP A 641 -3.17 29.28 -6.69
N TYR A 642 -4.14 30.17 -6.45
CA TYR A 642 -5.27 29.87 -5.56
C TYR A 642 -6.11 28.70 -6.05
N ALA A 643 -6.40 28.62 -7.36
CA ALA A 643 -7.14 27.50 -7.95
C ALA A 643 -6.41 26.15 -7.80
N ILE A 644 -5.07 26.13 -7.90
CA ILE A 644 -4.25 24.93 -7.62
C ILE A 644 -4.40 24.50 -6.16
N LEU A 645 -4.36 25.45 -5.22
CA LEU A 645 -4.50 25.14 -3.79
C LEU A 645 -5.92 24.67 -3.43
N GLU A 646 -6.96 25.25 -4.03
CA GLU A 646 -8.35 24.83 -3.88
C GLU A 646 -8.53 23.38 -4.35
N ALA A 647 -8.04 23.04 -5.55
CA ALA A 647 -8.05 21.66 -6.06
C ALA A 647 -7.31 20.69 -5.12
N GLN A 648 -6.19 21.10 -4.52
CA GLN A 648 -5.45 20.30 -3.55
C GLN A 648 -6.20 20.09 -2.23
N ILE A 649 -6.90 21.10 -1.73
CA ILE A 649 -7.76 20.98 -0.53
C ILE A 649 -8.95 20.05 -0.81
N GLU A 650 -9.57 20.15 -1.99
CA GLU A 650 -10.72 19.32 -2.38
C GLU A 650 -10.36 17.85 -2.69
N THR A 651 -9.22 17.61 -3.36
CA THR A 651 -8.92 16.30 -3.99
C THR A 651 -7.62 15.64 -3.54
N GLY A 652 -6.78 16.35 -2.78
CA GLY A 652 -5.40 15.93 -2.46
C GLY A 652 -4.39 16.10 -3.61
N THR A 653 -4.83 16.63 -4.76
CA THR A 653 -4.11 16.71 -6.05
C THR A 653 -4.42 18.06 -6.75
N PRO A 654 -3.64 18.54 -7.75
CA PRO A 654 -2.52 17.91 -8.41
C PRO A 654 -1.25 17.80 -7.57
N TYR A 655 -0.38 16.84 -7.93
CA TYR A 655 0.98 16.72 -7.41
C TYR A 655 1.82 17.95 -7.81
N MET A 656 2.84 18.29 -7.03
CA MET A 656 3.71 19.46 -7.24
C MET A 656 5.15 19.03 -7.49
N LEU A 657 5.62 19.20 -8.74
CA LEU A 657 7.00 18.93 -9.12
C LEU A 657 7.61 20.14 -9.83
N TYR A 658 8.87 20.43 -9.55
CA TYR A 658 9.59 21.60 -10.05
C TYR A 658 10.50 21.19 -11.20
N LYS A 659 10.07 21.52 -12.43
CA LYS A 659 10.70 21.20 -13.72
C LYS A 659 12.19 21.52 -13.73
N ASP A 660 12.55 22.70 -13.25
CA ASP A 660 13.90 23.23 -13.36
C ASP A 660 14.84 22.58 -12.34
N ALA A 661 14.39 22.37 -11.10
CA ALA A 661 15.12 21.61 -10.08
C ALA A 661 15.25 20.12 -10.45
N ALA A 662 14.29 19.55 -11.17
CA ALA A 662 14.33 18.19 -11.69
C ALA A 662 15.37 18.02 -12.81
N ASN A 663 15.36 18.92 -13.80
CA ASN A 663 16.25 18.91 -14.96
C ASN A 663 17.71 19.26 -14.62
N SER A 664 17.94 20.44 -14.03
CA SER A 664 19.30 20.95 -13.72
C SER A 664 20.14 19.99 -12.88
N LYS A 665 19.47 19.20 -12.03
CA LYS A 665 20.04 18.22 -11.08
C LYS A 665 19.71 16.77 -11.44
N SER A 666 19.58 16.46 -12.74
CA SER A 666 19.54 15.08 -13.26
C SER A 666 20.86 14.69 -13.92
N ASN A 667 21.33 13.47 -13.67
CA ASN A 667 22.46 12.90 -14.40
C ASN A 667 22.12 12.53 -15.87
N GLN A 668 20.83 12.60 -16.24
CA GLN A 668 20.36 12.42 -17.61
C GLN A 668 20.18 13.73 -18.39
N LYS A 669 20.57 14.90 -17.85
CA LYS A 669 20.40 16.20 -18.52
C LYS A 669 21.20 16.36 -19.83
N ASN A 670 22.08 15.41 -20.16
CA ASN A 670 22.76 15.30 -21.45
C ASN A 670 21.91 14.66 -22.56
N LEU A 671 20.69 14.19 -22.26
CA LEU A 671 19.76 13.60 -23.23
C LEU A 671 18.79 14.63 -23.84
N GLY A 672 18.50 15.70 -23.11
CA GLY A 672 17.45 16.68 -23.41
C GLY A 672 16.59 16.97 -22.18
N THR A 673 15.57 17.83 -22.35
CA THR A 673 14.66 18.19 -21.25
C THR A 673 13.75 17.04 -20.85
N ILE A 674 13.75 16.74 -19.54
CA ILE A 674 12.85 15.82 -18.87
C ILE A 674 11.48 16.50 -18.71
N LYS A 675 10.44 15.82 -19.18
CA LYS A 675 9.07 16.37 -19.36
C LYS A 675 8.08 15.96 -18.28
N SER A 676 8.38 14.95 -17.47
CA SER A 676 7.47 14.45 -16.43
C SER A 676 8.21 13.64 -15.36
N SER A 677 7.44 13.14 -14.40
CA SER A 677 7.81 12.05 -13.50
C SER A 677 6.83 10.88 -13.68
N ASN A 678 7.04 9.76 -12.99
CA ASN A 678 6.11 8.63 -12.98
C ASN A 678 4.80 8.89 -12.18
N LEU A 679 3.94 7.86 -12.10
CA LEU A 679 2.72 7.81 -11.27
C LEU A 679 2.92 8.23 -9.80
N CYS A 680 4.09 7.96 -9.22
CA CYS A 680 4.35 8.12 -7.79
C CYS A 680 5.34 9.25 -7.43
N THR A 681 5.74 10.08 -8.38
CA THR A 681 6.55 11.31 -8.20
C THR A 681 8.00 11.14 -7.73
N GLU A 682 8.57 9.93 -7.71
CA GLU A 682 9.97 9.66 -7.35
C GLU A 682 10.94 9.54 -8.54
N ILE A 683 10.44 9.33 -9.76
CA ILE A 683 11.29 9.03 -10.94
C ILE A 683 11.45 10.26 -11.83
N VAL A 684 12.70 10.59 -12.19
CA VAL A 684 13.05 11.75 -13.02
C VAL A 684 13.96 11.27 -14.15
N GLU A 685 13.34 10.63 -15.12
CA GLU A 685 13.99 10.00 -16.28
C GLU A 685 13.52 10.65 -17.59
N TYR A 686 14.42 10.73 -18.58
CA TYR A 686 14.15 11.29 -19.90
C TYR A 686 13.19 10.42 -20.71
N SER A 687 12.28 11.07 -21.47
CA SER A 687 11.33 10.40 -22.36
C SER A 687 11.10 11.22 -23.63
N SER A 688 10.98 10.54 -24.77
CA SER A 688 10.67 11.10 -26.10
C SER A 688 9.62 10.23 -26.81
N PRO A 689 9.12 10.61 -28.01
CA PRO A 689 8.24 9.75 -28.81
C PRO A 689 8.84 8.36 -29.11
N GLU A 690 10.18 8.25 -29.12
CA GLU A 690 10.95 7.02 -29.36
C GLU A 690 11.34 6.29 -28.07
N GLU A 691 11.29 6.94 -26.90
CA GLU A 691 11.87 6.44 -25.66
C GLU A 691 10.92 6.64 -24.48
N THR A 692 10.32 5.55 -24.01
CA THR A 692 9.52 5.51 -22.76
C THR A 692 10.45 5.09 -21.63
N ALA A 693 10.59 5.90 -20.57
CA ALA A 693 11.48 5.53 -19.46
C ALA A 693 10.88 4.42 -18.59
N VAL A 694 11.72 3.70 -17.83
CA VAL A 694 11.35 2.43 -17.18
C VAL A 694 11.96 2.31 -15.79
N CYS A 695 11.07 2.30 -14.80
CA CYS A 695 11.40 2.38 -13.39
C CYS A 695 11.63 0.98 -12.76
N ASN A 696 12.89 0.65 -12.49
CA ASN A 696 13.35 -0.63 -11.92
C ASN A 696 13.59 -0.49 -10.40
N LEU A 697 12.76 -1.09 -9.54
CA LEU A 697 12.66 -0.72 -8.11
C LEU A 697 12.95 -1.81 -7.06
N ALA A 698 13.58 -1.40 -5.96
CA ALA A 698 13.68 -2.15 -4.71
C ALA A 698 13.79 -1.21 -3.49
N SER A 699 13.44 -1.70 -2.30
CA SER A 699 13.44 -0.93 -1.06
C SER A 699 14.23 -1.65 0.05
N ILE A 700 15.13 -0.93 0.72
CA ILE A 700 15.93 -1.43 1.84
C ILE A 700 15.18 -1.23 3.15
N SER A 701 15.17 -2.25 4.01
CA SER A 701 14.61 -2.19 5.37
C SER A 701 15.63 -1.56 6.32
N LEU A 702 15.43 -0.27 6.62
CA LEU A 702 16.33 0.49 7.49
C LEU A 702 16.45 -0.08 8.92
N PRO A 703 15.37 -0.59 9.57
CA PRO A 703 15.49 -1.21 10.89
C PRO A 703 16.39 -2.44 10.91
N SER A 704 16.47 -3.17 9.79
CA SER A 704 17.31 -4.37 9.64
C SER A 704 18.82 -4.05 9.64
N CYS A 705 19.20 -2.76 9.57
CA CYS A 705 20.58 -2.30 9.67
C CYS A 705 20.98 -1.89 11.10
N ILE A 706 20.11 -2.06 12.10
CA ILE A 706 20.40 -1.74 13.50
C ILE A 706 20.98 -2.96 14.22
N THR A 707 22.18 -2.83 14.80
CA THR A 707 22.85 -3.86 15.58
C THR A 707 23.27 -3.30 16.93
N ASN A 708 22.91 -3.97 18.04
CA ASN A 708 23.25 -3.58 19.42
C ASN A 708 22.93 -2.11 19.75
N GLY A 709 21.77 -1.61 19.31
CA GLY A 709 21.33 -0.22 19.53
C GLY A 709 22.11 0.83 18.74
N LYS A 710 22.85 0.44 17.69
CA LYS A 710 23.59 1.34 16.79
C LYS A 710 23.28 1.03 15.33
N TYR A 711 23.37 2.06 14.48
CA TYR A 711 23.13 1.90 13.04
C TYR A 711 24.41 1.43 12.33
N ASP A 712 24.32 0.36 11.53
CA ASP A 712 25.45 -0.18 10.78
C ASP A 712 25.43 0.31 9.32
N PHE A 713 26.16 1.41 9.08
CA PHE A 713 26.35 1.98 7.74
C PHE A 713 27.15 1.06 6.81
N LYS A 714 28.05 0.21 7.33
CA LYS A 714 28.78 -0.75 6.48
C LYS A 714 27.83 -1.83 5.98
N LYS A 715 26.94 -2.32 6.85
CA LYS A 715 25.94 -3.30 6.44
C LYS A 715 24.93 -2.72 5.45
N LEU A 716 24.49 -1.48 5.66
CA LEU A 716 23.65 -0.75 4.70
C LEU A 716 24.33 -0.60 3.33
N HIS A 717 25.63 -0.27 3.30
CA HIS A 717 26.43 -0.15 2.08
C HIS A 717 26.54 -1.49 1.33
N GLU A 718 26.91 -2.58 2.02
CA GLU A 718 26.94 -3.95 1.47
C GLU A 718 25.61 -4.34 0.81
N ILE A 719 24.50 -4.15 1.53
CA ILE A 719 23.15 -4.46 1.03
C ILE A 719 22.85 -3.64 -0.21
N THR A 720 23.17 -2.35 -0.20
CA THR A 720 22.92 -1.46 -1.33
C THR A 720 23.69 -1.89 -2.58
N LYS A 721 24.93 -2.39 -2.44
CA LYS A 721 25.69 -2.93 -3.59
C LYS A 721 24.98 -4.13 -4.23
N VAL A 722 24.45 -5.06 -3.43
CA VAL A 722 23.69 -6.22 -3.93
C VAL A 722 22.36 -5.77 -4.57
N VAL A 723 21.63 -4.85 -3.94
CA VAL A 723 20.38 -4.31 -4.50
C VAL A 723 20.63 -3.63 -5.84
N ALA A 724 21.67 -2.79 -5.96
CA ALA A 724 22.02 -2.12 -7.21
C ALA A 724 22.40 -3.13 -8.32
N PHE A 725 23.15 -4.18 -7.98
CA PHE A 725 23.45 -5.28 -8.91
C PHE A 725 22.19 -6.01 -9.38
N ASN A 726 21.29 -6.37 -8.45
CA ASN A 726 20.03 -7.05 -8.76
C ASN A 726 19.11 -6.21 -9.66
N LEU A 727 19.01 -4.90 -9.41
CA LEU A 727 18.24 -3.99 -10.26
C LEU A 727 18.87 -3.84 -11.66
N ASN A 728 20.20 -3.78 -11.76
CA ASN A 728 20.87 -3.79 -13.06
C ASN A 728 20.68 -5.11 -13.84
N ARG A 729 20.58 -6.26 -13.14
CA ARG A 729 20.23 -7.56 -13.75
C ARG A 729 18.78 -7.60 -14.24
N ILE A 730 17.84 -7.03 -13.49
CA ILE A 730 16.42 -6.92 -13.85
C ILE A 730 16.23 -6.27 -15.23
N ILE A 731 17.00 -5.24 -15.57
CA ILE A 731 16.97 -4.57 -16.88
C ILE A 731 17.14 -5.56 -18.05
N ASP A 732 18.04 -6.55 -17.90
CA ASP A 732 18.35 -7.50 -18.98
C ASP A 732 17.32 -8.64 -19.11
N VAL A 733 16.67 -9.02 -18.00
CA VAL A 733 15.70 -10.14 -17.96
C VAL A 733 14.23 -9.70 -18.05
N ASN A 734 13.94 -8.40 -17.88
CA ASN A 734 12.59 -7.86 -17.92
C ASN A 734 11.93 -8.00 -19.30
N TYR A 735 10.68 -8.47 -19.33
CA TYR A 735 9.79 -8.37 -20.48
C TYR A 735 9.23 -6.95 -20.61
N TYR A 736 9.44 -6.33 -21.77
CA TYR A 736 8.98 -4.97 -22.06
C TYR A 736 7.69 -5.00 -22.89
N PRO A 737 6.62 -4.28 -22.50
CA PRO A 737 5.35 -4.32 -23.20
C PRO A 737 5.35 -3.57 -24.55
N ILE A 738 6.29 -2.63 -24.72
CA ILE A 738 6.50 -1.82 -25.93
C ILE A 738 8.01 -1.68 -26.23
N PRO A 739 8.44 -1.56 -27.51
CA PRO A 739 9.86 -1.51 -27.87
C PRO A 739 10.58 -0.23 -27.41
N GLU A 740 9.90 0.91 -27.32
CA GLU A 740 10.39 2.20 -26.83
C GLU A 740 10.89 2.10 -25.38
N ALA A 741 10.17 1.32 -24.56
CA ALA A 741 10.55 1.03 -23.18
C ALA A 741 11.84 0.19 -23.10
N ARG A 742 12.01 -0.78 -24.02
CA ARG A 742 13.25 -1.55 -24.11
C ARG A 742 14.42 -0.70 -24.61
N ARG A 743 14.18 0.22 -25.55
CA ARG A 743 15.18 1.17 -26.07
C ARG A 743 15.76 2.02 -24.93
N SER A 744 14.91 2.74 -24.21
CA SER A 744 15.32 3.61 -23.10
C SER A 744 16.07 2.82 -21.99
N ASN A 745 15.48 1.74 -21.47
CA ASN A 745 16.08 1.03 -20.34
C ASN A 745 17.43 0.37 -20.69
N MET A 746 17.63 -0.08 -21.93
CA MET A 746 18.94 -0.61 -22.35
C MET A 746 20.00 0.49 -22.58
N ARG A 747 19.60 1.67 -23.08
CA ARG A 747 20.48 2.80 -23.43
C ARG A 747 20.93 3.64 -22.23
N HIS A 748 20.09 3.74 -21.20
CA HIS A 748 20.33 4.58 -20.02
C HIS A 748 20.48 3.77 -18.72
N ARG A 749 19.94 2.55 -18.68
CA ARG A 749 19.97 1.62 -17.54
C ARG A 749 19.67 2.23 -16.15
N PRO A 750 18.64 3.08 -15.98
CA PRO A 750 18.32 3.67 -14.68
C PRO A 750 17.81 2.63 -13.69
N ILE A 751 18.07 2.83 -12.40
CA ILE A 751 17.49 2.04 -11.31
C ILE A 751 17.00 2.98 -10.18
N GLY A 752 16.12 2.45 -9.33
CA GLY A 752 15.59 3.14 -8.15
C GLY A 752 15.74 2.30 -6.88
N VAL A 753 16.86 2.51 -6.18
CA VAL A 753 17.01 2.09 -4.79
C VAL A 753 16.27 3.07 -3.89
N GLY A 754 15.31 2.56 -3.12
CA GLY A 754 14.57 3.29 -2.09
C GLY A 754 14.72 2.65 -0.71
N VAL A 755 13.91 3.11 0.23
CA VAL A 755 13.95 2.70 1.65
C VAL A 755 12.56 2.35 2.17
N GLN A 756 12.49 1.76 3.35
CA GLN A 756 11.28 1.61 4.16
C GLN A 756 11.63 1.52 5.64
N GLY A 757 10.68 1.88 6.51
CA GLY A 757 10.86 1.84 7.96
C GLY A 757 11.79 2.92 8.53
N LEU A 758 11.84 4.12 7.96
CA LEU A 758 12.63 5.21 8.56
C LEU A 758 12.11 5.59 9.96
N ALA A 759 10.80 5.66 10.15
CA ALA A 759 10.19 5.92 11.46
C ALA A 759 10.50 4.79 12.46
N ASP A 760 10.41 3.53 12.04
CA ASP A 760 10.80 2.38 12.85
C ASP A 760 12.28 2.45 13.26
N ALA A 761 13.17 2.84 12.34
CA ALA A 761 14.60 2.97 12.63
C ALA A 761 14.88 4.10 13.64
N PHE A 762 14.17 5.22 13.56
CA PHE A 762 14.25 6.29 14.56
C PHE A 762 13.68 5.85 15.91
N GLN A 763 12.53 5.17 15.95
CA GLN A 763 11.90 4.68 17.19
C GLN A 763 12.78 3.62 17.88
N ALA A 764 13.32 2.66 17.13
CA ALA A 764 14.25 1.64 17.62
C ALA A 764 15.58 2.23 18.14
N LEU A 765 15.98 3.41 17.65
CA LEU A 765 17.14 4.18 18.14
C LEU A 765 16.76 5.28 19.15
N ARG A 766 15.51 5.31 19.63
CA ARG A 766 14.98 6.24 20.64
C ARG A 766 15.05 7.72 20.22
N MET A 767 14.97 8.00 18.91
CA MET A 767 15.07 9.35 18.33
C MET A 767 13.70 9.93 17.96
N PRO A 768 13.32 11.13 18.45
CA PRO A 768 12.21 11.90 17.90
C PRO A 768 12.45 12.24 16.42
N PHE A 769 11.42 12.11 15.58
CA PHE A 769 11.52 12.31 14.13
C PHE A 769 11.98 13.74 13.75
N ASP A 770 11.67 14.74 14.58
CA ASP A 770 12.07 16.14 14.40
C ASP A 770 13.34 16.55 15.18
N SER A 771 14.06 15.57 15.76
CA SER A 771 15.32 15.81 16.49
C SER A 771 16.53 16.09 15.57
N PRO A 772 17.58 16.78 16.06
CA PRO A 772 18.85 16.91 15.34
C PRO A 772 19.52 15.57 15.04
N ALA A 773 19.41 14.58 15.94
CA ALA A 773 19.99 13.25 15.75
C ALA A 773 19.31 12.47 14.61
N ALA A 774 17.97 12.50 14.54
CA ALA A 774 17.23 11.93 13.40
C ALA A 774 17.58 12.63 12.08
N LYS A 775 17.86 13.94 12.12
CA LYS A 775 18.31 14.73 10.96
C LYS A 775 19.70 14.31 10.46
N GLU A 776 20.66 14.13 11.37
CA GLU A 776 22.01 13.66 11.03
C GLU A 776 21.96 12.22 10.49
N LEU A 777 21.27 11.31 11.17
CA LEU A 777 21.12 9.92 10.75
C LEU A 777 20.42 9.81 9.38
N ASN A 778 19.41 10.65 9.10
CA ASN A 778 18.80 10.75 7.77
C ASN A 778 19.83 11.09 6.69
N GLN A 779 20.70 12.09 6.91
CA GLN A 779 21.75 12.42 5.95
C GLN A 779 22.70 11.23 5.75
N GLN A 780 23.22 10.64 6.84
CA GLN A 780 24.17 9.52 6.80
C GLN A 780 23.60 8.26 6.13
N ILE A 781 22.32 7.95 6.31
CA ILE A 781 21.64 6.83 5.65
C ILE A 781 21.62 7.03 4.13
N PHE A 782 21.13 8.18 3.65
CA PHE A 782 21.00 8.42 2.21
C PHE A 782 22.36 8.66 1.52
N GLU A 783 23.32 9.28 2.22
CA GLU A 783 24.72 9.36 1.77
C GLU A 783 25.31 7.95 1.55
N THR A 784 25.13 7.06 2.53
CA THR A 784 25.61 5.66 2.47
C THR A 784 24.99 4.88 1.31
N ILE A 785 23.68 5.02 1.09
CA ILE A 785 22.98 4.35 -0.03
C ILE A 785 23.51 4.88 -1.37
N TYR A 786 23.68 6.20 -1.51
CA TYR A 786 24.18 6.78 -2.76
C TYR A 786 25.62 6.36 -3.05
N HIS A 787 26.49 6.35 -2.03
CA HIS A 787 27.86 5.87 -2.13
C HIS A 787 27.93 4.41 -2.57
N GLY A 788 27.19 3.51 -1.89
CA GLY A 788 27.15 2.08 -2.23
C GLY A 788 26.58 1.78 -3.62
N ALA A 789 25.53 2.49 -4.03
CA ALA A 789 24.94 2.32 -5.36
C ALA A 789 25.88 2.78 -6.48
N LEU A 790 26.57 3.92 -6.29
CA LEU A 790 27.60 4.39 -7.22
C LEU A 790 28.78 3.42 -7.31
N GLU A 791 29.27 2.95 -6.17
CA GLU A 791 30.42 2.04 -6.11
C GLU A 791 30.15 0.71 -6.82
N ALA A 792 28.96 0.12 -6.63
CA ALA A 792 28.52 -1.07 -7.37
C ALA A 792 28.33 -0.79 -8.87
N SER A 793 27.79 0.38 -9.23
CA SER A 793 27.62 0.74 -10.64
C SER A 793 28.97 0.98 -11.36
N ALA A 794 29.99 1.48 -10.66
CA ALA A 794 31.35 1.60 -11.17
C ALA A 794 32.10 0.25 -11.26
N GLU A 795 31.75 -0.72 -10.42
CA GLU A 795 32.26 -2.11 -10.51
C GLU A 795 31.63 -2.88 -11.68
N MET A 796 30.33 -2.70 -11.90
CA MET A 796 29.67 -3.24 -13.09
C MET A 796 30.19 -2.57 -14.37
N ALA A 797 30.55 -1.28 -14.33
CA ALA A 797 31.15 -0.58 -15.47
C ALA A 797 32.56 -1.09 -15.81
N GLU A 798 33.39 -1.43 -14.81
CA GLU A 798 34.73 -1.99 -15.02
C GLU A 798 34.71 -3.35 -15.75
N LYS A 799 33.62 -4.11 -15.58
CA LYS A 799 33.46 -5.44 -16.18
C LYS A 799 32.69 -5.40 -17.51
N ASP A 800 31.52 -4.77 -17.51
CA ASP A 800 30.55 -4.85 -18.61
C ASP A 800 30.50 -3.57 -19.48
N GLY A 801 31.32 -2.56 -19.14
CA GLY A 801 31.36 -1.21 -19.74
C GLY A 801 30.32 -0.25 -19.11
N PRO A 802 30.49 1.08 -19.24
CA PRO A 802 29.46 2.04 -18.83
C PRO A 802 28.17 1.91 -19.67
N TYR A 803 27.09 2.57 -19.26
CA TYR A 803 25.89 2.67 -20.11
C TYR A 803 26.16 3.52 -21.37
N GLU A 804 25.43 3.23 -22.45
CA GLU A 804 25.67 3.76 -23.80
C GLU A 804 25.75 5.30 -23.85
N SER A 805 24.90 5.96 -23.07
CA SER A 805 24.76 7.42 -22.99
C SER A 805 25.53 8.07 -21.83
N TYR A 806 26.56 7.41 -21.29
CA TYR A 806 27.35 7.93 -20.16
C TYR A 806 28.17 9.17 -20.52
N GLN A 807 28.74 9.24 -21.72
CA GLN A 807 29.60 10.35 -22.10
C GLN A 807 28.81 11.66 -22.24
N GLY A 808 29.31 12.73 -21.62
CA GLY A 808 28.63 14.02 -21.51
C GLY A 808 27.65 14.13 -20.34
N SER A 809 27.36 13.03 -19.61
CA SER A 809 26.60 13.12 -18.36
C SER A 809 27.38 13.85 -17.26
N PRO A 810 26.72 14.51 -16.28
CA PRO A 810 27.38 15.11 -15.11
C PRO A 810 28.38 14.17 -14.42
N ALA A 811 28.05 12.88 -14.25
CA ALA A 811 28.95 11.91 -13.66
C ALA A 811 30.24 11.69 -14.48
N SER A 812 30.16 11.72 -15.82
CA SER A 812 31.34 11.68 -16.69
C SER A 812 32.23 12.93 -16.60
N LEU A 813 31.67 14.04 -16.10
CA LEU A 813 32.37 15.29 -15.81
C LEU A 813 32.79 15.40 -14.32
N GLY A 814 32.66 14.33 -13.53
CA GLY A 814 33.00 14.29 -12.10
C GLY A 814 31.96 14.93 -11.16
N GLN A 815 30.81 15.37 -11.69
CA GLN A 815 29.71 15.93 -10.91
C GLN A 815 28.75 14.83 -10.44
N LEU A 816 28.67 14.62 -9.13
CA LEU A 816 27.69 13.73 -8.48
C LEU A 816 26.50 14.56 -7.96
N GLN A 817 25.50 13.89 -7.38
CA GLN A 817 24.25 14.54 -7.02
C GLN A 817 24.45 15.73 -6.06
N TYR A 818 25.23 15.56 -4.99
CA TYR A 818 25.42 16.62 -3.99
C TYR A 818 26.15 17.84 -4.56
N ASP A 819 27.05 17.66 -5.53
CA ASP A 819 27.71 18.77 -6.24
C ASP A 819 26.65 19.64 -6.96
N MET A 820 25.66 19.01 -7.59
CA MET A 820 24.52 19.70 -8.24
C MET A 820 23.53 20.32 -7.25
N TRP A 821 23.66 20.08 -5.93
CA TRP A 821 22.93 20.78 -4.88
C TRP A 821 23.80 21.81 -4.13
N GLY A 822 25.10 21.91 -4.43
CA GLY A 822 26.04 22.74 -3.67
C GLY A 822 26.30 22.24 -2.23
N VAL A 823 26.15 20.93 -1.99
CA VAL A 823 26.27 20.31 -0.67
C VAL A 823 27.58 19.55 -0.57
N THR A 824 28.33 19.78 0.51
CA THR A 824 29.47 18.93 0.89
C THR A 824 28.97 17.72 1.71
N PRO A 825 29.34 16.48 1.36
CA PRO A 825 29.01 15.29 2.15
C PRO A 825 29.66 15.28 3.55
N SER A 826 29.25 14.33 4.39
CA SER A 826 29.94 14.05 5.65
C SER A 826 31.26 13.29 5.41
N PRO A 827 32.20 13.23 6.39
CA PRO A 827 33.43 12.46 6.27
C PRO A 827 33.20 10.94 6.52
N LEU A 828 31.98 10.43 6.33
CA LEU A 828 31.64 9.01 6.57
C LEU A 828 32.20 8.08 5.47
N TRP A 829 32.31 8.58 4.23
CA TRP A 829 32.77 7.83 3.06
C TRP A 829 33.80 8.60 2.25
N ASP A 830 34.71 7.88 1.58
CA ASP A 830 35.78 8.47 0.74
C ASP A 830 35.26 8.79 -0.67
N TRP A 831 34.63 9.97 -0.75
CA TRP A 831 34.05 10.48 -1.99
C TRP A 831 35.08 10.78 -3.09
N ASP A 832 36.33 11.09 -2.74
CA ASP A 832 37.39 11.37 -3.72
C ASP A 832 37.93 10.08 -4.34
N ALA A 833 38.13 9.02 -3.53
CA ALA A 833 38.45 7.69 -4.05
C ALA A 833 37.33 7.13 -4.93
N LEU A 834 36.06 7.36 -4.56
CA LEU A 834 34.92 6.97 -5.40
C LEU A 834 34.86 7.80 -6.70
N LYS A 835 35.05 9.12 -6.66
CA LYS A 835 35.12 9.96 -7.88
C LYS A 835 36.28 9.52 -8.79
N ALA A 836 37.43 9.15 -8.25
CA ALA A 836 38.55 8.60 -9.03
C ALA A 836 38.22 7.23 -9.67
N LYS A 837 37.51 6.35 -8.95
CA LYS A 837 37.01 5.06 -9.49
C LYS A 837 36.03 5.27 -10.64
N ILE A 838 35.10 6.23 -10.50
CA ILE A 838 34.12 6.61 -11.52
C ILE A 838 34.80 7.24 -12.75
N ALA A 839 35.79 8.13 -12.56
CA ALA A 839 36.54 8.73 -13.65
C ALA A 839 37.35 7.70 -14.46
N LYS A 840 37.82 6.61 -13.83
CA LYS A 840 38.51 5.49 -14.49
C LYS A 840 37.55 4.51 -15.18
N ASN A 841 36.46 4.11 -14.53
CA ASN A 841 35.62 2.98 -14.95
C ASN A 841 34.33 3.39 -15.69
N GLY A 842 33.83 4.60 -15.42
CA GLY A 842 32.47 5.00 -15.72
C GLY A 842 31.43 4.45 -14.73
N LEU A 843 30.15 4.57 -15.09
CA LEU A 843 29.00 4.00 -14.36
C LEU A 843 28.17 3.11 -15.28
N ARG A 844 27.62 2.00 -14.75
CA ARG A 844 26.74 1.09 -15.51
C ARG A 844 25.29 1.58 -15.58
N ASN A 845 24.90 2.53 -14.73
CA ASN A 845 23.53 3.01 -14.58
C ASN A 845 23.52 4.54 -14.56
N SER A 846 22.62 5.18 -15.31
CA SER A 846 22.50 6.65 -15.35
C SER A 846 21.93 7.25 -14.06
N LEU A 847 21.03 6.52 -13.40
CA LEU A 847 20.36 6.89 -12.16
C LEU A 847 20.28 5.67 -11.24
N LEU A 848 20.24 5.92 -9.93
CA LEU A 848 20.52 4.94 -8.87
C LEU A 848 19.52 4.97 -7.70
N THR A 849 19.18 6.16 -7.18
CA THR A 849 18.43 6.33 -5.92
C THR A 849 17.11 7.06 -6.18
N ALA A 850 15.99 6.43 -5.77
CA ALA A 850 14.61 6.91 -5.94
C ALA A 850 13.68 6.34 -4.84
N PRO A 851 13.45 7.04 -3.71
CA PRO A 851 12.57 6.56 -2.65
C PRO A 851 11.07 6.65 -3.03
N MET A 852 10.51 5.49 -3.40
CA MET A 852 9.13 5.26 -3.84
C MET A 852 8.15 5.03 -2.67
N PRO A 853 6.81 5.00 -2.89
CA PRO A 853 5.86 4.53 -1.90
C PRO A 853 5.99 3.02 -1.73
N THR A 854 5.98 2.53 -0.49
CA THR A 854 6.21 1.12 -0.15
C THR A 854 4.99 0.42 0.44
N ALA A 855 3.80 1.03 0.37
CA ALA A 855 2.55 0.59 1.03
C ALA A 855 2.35 -0.93 1.13
N SER A 856 2.53 -1.70 0.05
CA SER A 856 2.42 -3.16 0.08
C SER A 856 3.66 -3.88 0.60
N THR A 857 4.87 -3.40 0.28
CA THR A 857 6.13 -4.08 0.61
C THR A 857 6.58 -3.84 2.04
N SER A 858 6.38 -2.64 2.60
CA SER A 858 6.61 -2.37 4.03
C SER A 858 5.56 -3.08 4.90
N GLN A 859 4.31 -3.12 4.44
CA GLN A 859 3.24 -3.93 5.03
C GLN A 859 3.57 -5.44 5.09
N ILE A 860 4.32 -5.97 4.11
CA ILE A 860 4.80 -7.36 4.11
C ILE A 860 5.94 -7.57 5.12
N LEU A 861 6.96 -6.69 5.14
CA LEU A 861 8.10 -6.86 6.05
C LEU A 861 7.76 -6.56 7.52
N GLY A 862 6.78 -5.68 7.76
CA GLY A 862 6.32 -5.23 9.07
C GLY A 862 6.74 -3.80 9.46
N ASN A 863 7.15 -2.98 8.48
CA ASN A 863 7.68 -1.62 8.67
C ASN A 863 6.64 -0.53 8.33
N ASN A 864 6.85 0.70 8.78
CA ASN A 864 6.17 1.89 8.28
C ASN A 864 6.58 2.23 6.83
N GLU A 865 5.76 3.02 6.13
CA GLU A 865 5.95 3.34 4.72
C GLU A 865 7.16 4.27 4.47
N CYS A 866 8.03 3.84 3.56
CA CYS A 866 9.17 4.58 3.01
C CYS A 866 9.97 5.40 4.05
N PHE A 867 9.96 6.72 3.89
CA PHE A 867 10.59 7.71 4.78
C PHE A 867 9.56 8.49 5.61
N GLU A 868 8.29 8.05 5.68
CA GLU A 868 7.23 8.77 6.37
C GLU A 868 7.28 8.56 7.90
N PRO A 869 6.83 9.55 8.70
CA PRO A 869 6.45 9.32 10.10
C PRO A 869 5.23 8.41 10.22
N TYR A 870 4.96 7.90 11.43
CA TYR A 870 3.70 7.20 11.70
C TYR A 870 2.49 8.14 11.55
N THR A 871 1.50 7.73 10.75
CA THR A 871 0.27 8.51 10.52
C THR A 871 -0.68 8.47 11.72
N SER A 872 -0.56 7.43 12.56
CA SER A 872 -1.28 7.22 13.81
C SER A 872 -0.56 6.15 14.65
N ASN A 873 -0.60 6.25 15.99
CA ASN A 873 -0.06 5.17 16.85
C ASN A 873 -1.05 4.01 17.10
N ILE A 874 -2.34 4.20 16.80
CA ILE A 874 -3.31 3.11 16.69
C ILE A 874 -4.16 3.30 15.44
N TYR A 875 -4.42 2.24 14.68
CA TYR A 875 -5.20 2.31 13.45
C TYR A 875 -6.03 1.04 13.24
N THR A 876 -7.25 1.21 12.74
CA THR A 876 -8.12 0.08 12.40
C THR A 876 -7.76 -0.45 11.02
N ARG A 877 -7.60 -1.77 10.91
CA ARG A 877 -7.19 -2.46 9.70
C ARG A 877 -8.26 -3.47 9.27
N ARG A 878 -8.87 -3.20 8.11
CA ARG A 878 -9.87 -4.07 7.48
C ARG A 878 -9.20 -5.25 6.78
N VAL A 879 -9.67 -6.46 7.07
CA VAL A 879 -9.40 -7.70 6.31
C VAL A 879 -10.73 -8.42 6.06
N LEU A 880 -10.72 -9.52 5.29
CA LEU A 880 -11.95 -10.27 5.00
C LEU A 880 -12.62 -10.84 6.26
N SER A 881 -11.82 -11.17 7.28
CA SER A 881 -12.26 -11.69 8.59
C SER A 881 -12.61 -10.61 9.63
N GLY A 882 -12.83 -9.35 9.21
CA GLY A 882 -13.28 -8.25 10.06
C GLY A 882 -12.29 -7.08 10.23
N GLU A 883 -12.53 -6.26 11.25
CA GLU A 883 -11.74 -5.07 11.57
C GLU A 883 -10.83 -5.30 12.78
N PHE A 884 -9.53 -5.14 12.60
CA PHE A 884 -8.52 -5.36 13.65
C PHE A 884 -7.90 -4.03 14.05
N GLN A 885 -7.91 -3.70 15.35
CA GLN A 885 -7.13 -2.59 15.87
C GLN A 885 -5.64 -2.97 15.92
N VAL A 886 -4.78 -2.16 15.29
CA VAL A 886 -3.33 -2.34 15.26
C VAL A 886 -2.66 -1.17 15.95
N VAL A 887 -1.92 -1.45 17.02
CA VAL A 887 -1.08 -0.48 17.73
C VAL A 887 0.32 -0.47 17.09
N CYS A 888 1.00 0.68 17.08
CA CYS A 888 2.42 0.77 16.75
C CYS A 888 3.22 -0.20 17.65
N PRO A 889 3.93 -1.21 17.09
CA PRO A 889 4.58 -2.24 17.90
C PRO A 889 5.69 -1.70 18.82
N TRP A 890 6.30 -0.58 18.45
CA TRP A 890 7.34 0.08 19.24
C TRP A 890 6.75 0.76 20.48
N LEU A 891 5.71 1.59 20.31
CA LEU A 891 4.99 2.22 21.42
C LEU A 891 4.39 1.17 22.36
N LEU A 892 3.78 0.13 21.80
CA LEU A 892 3.10 -0.91 22.59
C LEU A 892 4.07 -1.64 23.52
N ARG A 893 5.26 -2.03 23.03
CA ARG A 893 6.29 -2.64 23.88
C ARG A 893 6.71 -1.72 25.01
N GLU A 894 6.97 -0.45 24.73
CA GLU A 894 7.47 0.48 25.73
C GLU A 894 6.42 0.86 26.78
N LEU A 895 5.13 0.96 26.41
CA LEU A 895 4.05 1.11 27.40
C LEU A 895 3.89 -0.16 28.24
N VAL A 896 4.18 -1.35 27.70
CA VAL A 896 4.23 -2.61 28.48
C VAL A 896 5.44 -2.65 29.41
N ASP A 897 6.64 -2.31 28.92
CA ASP A 897 7.90 -2.25 29.67
C ASP A 897 7.83 -1.24 30.84
N LEU A 898 7.09 -0.13 30.66
CA LEU A 898 6.82 0.88 31.68
C LEU A 898 5.67 0.51 32.64
N GLY A 899 4.94 -0.59 32.40
CA GLY A 899 3.76 -0.97 33.20
C GLY A 899 2.56 -0.03 33.02
N LEU A 900 2.48 0.68 31.89
CA LEU A 900 1.45 1.68 31.55
C LEU A 900 0.39 1.18 30.56
N TRP A 901 0.51 -0.05 30.05
CA TRP A 901 -0.42 -0.61 29.07
C TRP A 901 -1.58 -1.38 29.72
N ASP A 902 -2.79 -0.84 29.58
CA ASP A 902 -4.05 -1.50 29.88
C ASP A 902 -5.14 -1.13 28.85
N ASP A 903 -6.34 -1.69 29.00
CA ASP A 903 -7.48 -1.38 28.12
C ASP A 903 -7.94 0.08 28.21
N HIS A 904 -7.68 0.75 29.34
CA HIS A 904 -7.98 2.17 29.54
C HIS A 904 -7.01 3.06 28.75
N MET A 905 -5.70 2.79 28.80
CA MET A 905 -4.65 3.43 28.00
C MET A 905 -4.93 3.27 26.50
N LYS A 906 -5.29 2.05 26.06
CA LYS A 906 -5.72 1.77 24.68
C LYS A 906 -6.90 2.67 24.29
N ASN A 907 -7.94 2.74 25.12
CA ASN A 907 -9.13 3.55 24.87
C ASN A 907 -8.83 5.07 24.88
N MET A 908 -7.94 5.53 25.75
CA MET A 908 -7.42 6.90 25.77
C MET A 908 -6.70 7.27 24.46
N ILE A 909 -5.85 6.38 23.93
CA ILE A 909 -5.15 6.61 22.65
C ILE A 909 -6.15 6.65 21.47
N ILE A 910 -7.22 5.84 21.51
CA ILE A 910 -8.31 5.90 20.50
C ILE A 910 -9.08 7.24 20.59
N ALA A 911 -9.44 7.68 21.81
CA ALA A 911 -10.08 8.97 22.07
C ALA A 911 -9.22 10.15 21.59
N HIS A 912 -7.90 10.08 21.79
CA HIS A 912 -6.93 11.02 21.25
C HIS A 912 -6.56 10.78 19.78
N ASN A 913 -7.34 9.98 19.04
CA ASN A 913 -7.19 9.74 17.60
C ASN A 913 -5.75 9.30 17.20
N GLY A 914 -5.17 8.42 18.01
CA GLY A 914 -3.82 7.88 17.85
C GLY A 914 -2.68 8.75 18.39
N SER A 915 -2.99 9.88 19.05
CA SER A 915 -1.99 10.70 19.75
C SER A 915 -1.74 10.18 21.16
N VAL A 916 -0.49 10.29 21.62
CA VAL A 916 -0.07 10.11 23.02
C VAL A 916 0.19 11.45 23.73
N GLN A 917 0.17 12.57 23.01
CA GLN A 917 0.74 13.84 23.48
C GLN A 917 -0.01 14.43 24.69
N ASN A 918 -1.32 14.23 24.75
CA ASN A 918 -2.18 14.82 25.79
C ASN A 918 -2.51 13.85 26.94
N ILE A 919 -1.98 12.61 26.89
CA ILE A 919 -2.17 11.61 27.94
C ILE A 919 -1.17 11.90 29.08
N PRO A 920 -1.62 12.20 30.31
CA PRO A 920 -0.74 12.72 31.36
C PRO A 920 0.19 11.66 31.98
N THR A 921 -0.16 10.38 31.88
CA THR A 921 0.61 9.25 32.45
C THR A 921 1.80 8.81 31.62
N ILE A 922 1.88 9.20 30.34
CA ILE A 922 3.01 8.84 29.45
C ILE A 922 4.15 9.86 29.63
N PRO A 923 5.42 9.45 29.81
CA PRO A 923 6.56 10.36 29.91
C PRO A 923 6.78 11.25 28.66
N ASP A 924 7.34 12.45 28.84
CA ASP A 924 7.45 13.45 27.75
C ASP A 924 8.51 13.11 26.69
N ASP A 925 9.52 12.31 27.03
CA ASP A 925 10.48 11.74 26.09
C ASP A 925 9.85 10.65 25.23
N VAL A 926 9.03 9.77 25.83
CA VAL A 926 8.19 8.80 25.11
C VAL A 926 7.22 9.54 24.17
N LYS A 927 6.51 10.56 24.66
CA LYS A 927 5.66 11.42 23.80
C LYS A 927 6.45 12.03 22.65
N ALA A 928 7.67 12.52 22.87
CA ALA A 928 8.47 13.13 21.83
C ALA A 928 8.81 12.17 20.68
N ILE A 929 8.99 10.88 20.98
CA ILE A 929 9.33 9.84 20.00
C ILE A 929 8.08 9.38 19.21
N TYR A 930 6.91 9.29 19.86
CA TYR A 930 5.65 8.86 19.24
C TYR A 930 4.72 10.01 18.82
N LYS A 931 5.28 11.15 18.41
CA LYS A 931 4.54 12.16 17.64
C LYS A 931 4.02 11.54 16.34
N THR A 932 2.74 11.72 16.05
CA THR A 932 2.17 11.37 14.74
C THR A 932 2.58 12.41 13.69
N VAL A 933 2.44 12.07 12.40
CA VAL A 933 2.73 12.98 11.27
C VAL A 933 1.96 14.32 11.35
N TRP A 934 0.81 14.34 12.02
CA TRP A 934 -0.05 15.52 12.22
C TRP A 934 0.47 16.48 13.30
N GLU A 935 1.42 16.01 14.12
CA GLU A 935 2.01 16.73 15.25
C GLU A 935 3.46 17.15 14.97
N ILE A 936 4.08 16.53 13.94
CA ILE A 936 5.39 16.91 13.41
C ILE A 936 5.23 18.08 12.43
N SER A 937 6.08 19.10 12.58
CA SER A 937 6.08 20.24 11.66
C SER A 937 6.42 19.81 10.23
N GLN A 938 5.53 20.06 9.27
CA GLN A 938 5.78 19.74 7.86
C GLN A 938 7.01 20.49 7.30
N LYS A 939 7.39 21.63 7.87
CA LYS A 939 8.67 22.28 7.58
C LYS A 939 9.88 21.39 7.91
N LYS A 940 9.82 20.63 9.02
CA LYS A 940 10.87 19.66 9.39
C LYS A 940 10.90 18.46 8.45
N ILE A 941 9.74 18.01 7.98
CA ILE A 941 9.65 16.98 6.92
C ILE A 941 10.29 17.48 5.62
N LEU A 942 10.01 18.72 5.20
CA LEU A 942 10.63 19.37 4.03
C LEU A 942 12.15 19.61 4.20
N GLU A 943 12.60 19.96 5.41
CA GLU A 943 14.05 20.03 5.74
C GLU A 943 14.71 18.65 5.56
N LEU A 944 14.16 17.60 6.18
CA LEU A 944 14.69 16.23 6.06
C LEU A 944 14.70 15.72 4.61
N ALA A 945 13.66 16.04 3.84
CA ALA A 945 13.52 15.68 2.43
C ALA A 945 14.54 16.40 1.53
N ALA A 946 14.80 17.69 1.76
CA ALA A 946 15.80 18.45 1.02
C ALA A 946 17.22 17.95 1.31
N ASP A 947 17.51 17.67 2.58
CA ASP A 947 18.83 17.22 3.03
C ASP A 947 19.20 15.85 2.46
N ARG A 948 18.27 14.89 2.36
CA ARG A 948 18.49 13.64 1.61
C ARG A 948 18.43 13.80 0.10
N GLY A 949 17.81 14.86 -0.40
CA GLY A 949 17.74 15.19 -1.83
C GLY A 949 19.11 15.35 -2.49
N ALA A 950 20.11 15.80 -1.75
CA ALA A 950 21.52 15.86 -2.18
C ALA A 950 22.14 14.48 -2.49
N PHE A 951 21.55 13.38 -2.03
CA PHE A 951 21.99 12.01 -2.26
C PHE A 951 20.96 11.17 -3.07
N ILE A 952 19.88 11.80 -3.52
CA ILE A 952 18.82 11.18 -4.34
C ILE A 952 18.93 11.75 -5.75
N CYS A 953 19.47 10.96 -6.69
CA CYS A 953 19.67 11.42 -8.07
C CYS A 953 18.36 11.52 -8.87
N GLN A 954 17.36 10.71 -8.53
CA GLN A 954 16.00 10.83 -9.06
C GLN A 954 15.22 11.87 -8.22
N SER A 955 14.06 11.54 -7.66
CA SER A 955 13.29 12.31 -6.67
C SER A 955 12.76 11.38 -5.56
N GLN A 956 11.77 11.82 -4.77
CA GLN A 956 11.17 11.07 -3.66
C GLN A 956 9.65 11.37 -3.55
N SER A 957 8.84 10.34 -3.23
CA SER A 957 7.36 10.44 -3.17
C SER A 957 6.83 11.17 -1.92
N LEU A 958 7.03 12.49 -1.84
CA LEU A 958 6.84 13.26 -0.62
C LEU A 958 5.36 13.61 -0.32
N ASN A 959 4.63 12.74 0.40
CA ASN A 959 3.32 13.11 0.94
C ASN A 959 3.44 14.19 2.03
N VAL A 960 2.48 15.10 2.08
CA VAL A 960 2.45 16.20 3.06
C VAL A 960 1.13 16.22 3.81
N HIS A 961 1.17 16.43 5.12
CA HIS A 961 0.06 16.19 6.04
C HIS A 961 -0.34 17.48 6.79
N LEU A 962 -1.53 18.00 6.53
CA LEU A 962 -2.10 19.17 7.20
C LEU A 962 -3.53 18.84 7.66
N ALA A 963 -3.75 18.74 8.97
CA ALA A 963 -5.03 18.30 9.52
C ALA A 963 -6.21 19.18 9.05
N ALA A 964 -6.05 20.51 9.10
CA ALA A 964 -6.95 21.48 8.52
C ALA A 964 -6.10 22.49 7.71
N PRO A 965 -5.96 22.32 6.38
CA PRO A 965 -5.12 23.19 5.57
C PRO A 965 -5.77 24.56 5.33
N THR A 966 -4.95 25.61 5.36
CA THR A 966 -5.31 26.95 4.87
C THR A 966 -4.46 27.31 3.65
N LEU A 967 -4.98 28.19 2.78
CA LEU A 967 -4.26 28.67 1.59
C LEU A 967 -2.89 29.28 1.95
N GLY A 968 -2.80 30.00 3.08
CA GLY A 968 -1.54 30.56 3.58
C GLY A 968 -0.53 29.50 4.03
N GLN A 969 -0.98 28.46 4.73
CA GLN A 969 -0.12 27.33 5.11
C GLN A 969 0.41 26.60 3.88
N LEU A 970 -0.47 26.19 2.95
CA LEU A 970 -0.08 25.52 1.70
C LEU A 970 0.86 26.38 0.86
N THR A 971 0.60 27.69 0.76
CA THR A 971 1.51 28.64 0.10
C THR A 971 2.89 28.62 0.74
N SER A 972 2.98 28.84 2.06
CA SER A 972 4.27 28.86 2.77
C SER A 972 5.03 27.52 2.67
N MET A 973 4.31 26.41 2.62
CA MET A 973 4.82 25.04 2.53
C MET A 973 5.42 24.75 1.16
N HIS A 974 4.67 25.01 0.07
CA HIS A 974 5.16 24.81 -1.30
C HIS A 974 6.32 25.76 -1.62
N PHE A 975 6.21 27.05 -1.26
CA PHE A 975 7.32 28.00 -1.44
C PHE A 975 8.56 27.61 -0.63
N TYR A 976 8.41 27.01 0.56
CA TYR A 976 9.54 26.48 1.30
C TYR A 976 10.17 25.26 0.62
N GLY A 977 9.37 24.32 0.13
CA GLY A 977 9.85 23.15 -0.63
C GLY A 977 10.60 23.55 -1.91
N TRP A 978 10.04 24.49 -2.67
CA TRP A 978 10.65 25.09 -3.85
C TRP A 978 11.98 25.77 -3.53
N LYS A 979 12.03 26.67 -2.53
CA LYS A 979 13.24 27.40 -2.14
C LYS A 979 14.31 26.53 -1.45
N ARG A 980 13.94 25.35 -0.95
CA ARG A 980 14.89 24.30 -0.54
C ARG A 980 15.39 23.45 -1.71
N GLY A 981 14.93 23.72 -2.94
CA GLY A 981 15.35 23.06 -4.16
C GLY A 981 14.82 21.64 -4.32
N LEU A 982 13.69 21.28 -3.69
CA LEU A 982 13.07 19.97 -3.91
C LEU A 982 12.74 19.77 -5.40
N LYS A 983 12.78 18.52 -5.87
CA LYS A 983 12.31 18.13 -7.20
C LYS A 983 10.81 17.84 -7.18
N THR A 984 10.38 17.05 -6.20
CA THR A 984 8.97 16.86 -5.84
C THR A 984 8.70 17.63 -4.56
N GLY A 985 7.89 18.68 -4.65
CA GLY A 985 7.44 19.47 -3.50
C GLY A 985 6.31 18.79 -2.73
N MET A 986 5.43 18.08 -3.45
CA MET A 986 4.32 17.32 -2.86
C MET A 986 3.89 16.19 -3.80
N TYR A 987 3.73 15.00 -3.25
CA TYR A 987 2.95 13.90 -3.84
C TYR A 987 1.47 14.15 -3.53
N TYR A 988 0.86 13.46 -2.56
CA TYR A 988 -0.48 13.83 -2.08
C TYR A 988 -0.44 14.88 -0.95
N LEU A 989 -1.43 15.78 -0.94
CA LEU A 989 -1.88 16.41 0.30
C LEU A 989 -2.77 15.42 1.07
N ARG A 990 -2.50 15.24 2.37
CA ARG A 990 -3.32 14.46 3.29
C ARG A 990 -3.94 15.39 4.34
N THR A 991 -5.25 15.31 4.50
CA THR A 991 -6.05 16.13 5.42
C THR A 991 -6.79 15.26 6.45
N ARG A 992 -7.38 15.88 7.48
CA ARG A 992 -8.36 15.23 8.37
C ARG A 992 -9.72 15.92 8.19
N PRO A 993 -10.85 15.19 8.28
CA PRO A 993 -12.18 15.80 8.27
C PRO A 993 -12.35 16.82 9.42
N ALA A 994 -13.07 17.91 9.16
CA ALA A 994 -13.32 18.96 10.16
C ALA A 994 -14.24 18.50 11.30
N ALA A 995 -15.17 17.59 11.01
CA ALA A 995 -15.97 16.87 12.00
C ALA A 995 -15.41 15.46 12.20
N GLN A 996 -15.27 15.03 13.45
CA GLN A 996 -14.92 13.64 13.78
C GLN A 996 -16.20 12.79 13.83
N ALA A 997 -16.12 11.56 13.33
CA ALA A 997 -17.18 10.58 13.53
C ALA A 997 -17.32 10.24 15.03
N ILE A 998 -18.54 9.92 15.47
CA ILE A 998 -18.80 9.48 16.84
C ILE A 998 -18.06 8.15 17.08
N GLN A 999 -17.18 8.11 18.07
CA GLN A 999 -16.39 6.92 18.41
C GLN A 999 -17.20 5.96 19.29
N PHE A 1000 -18.17 5.26 18.72
CA PHE A 1000 -19.05 4.31 19.42
C PHE A 1000 -18.31 3.16 20.15
N THR A 1001 -17.02 2.97 19.89
CA THR A 1001 -16.16 1.92 20.49
C THR A 1001 -15.41 2.37 21.76
N VAL A 1002 -15.63 3.58 22.25
CA VAL A 1002 -14.99 4.13 23.45
C VAL A 1002 -16.06 4.68 24.39
N ASP A 1003 -15.88 4.46 25.69
CA ASP A 1003 -16.79 4.99 26.72
C ASP A 1003 -16.92 6.52 26.64
N GLN A 1004 -18.15 7.03 26.77
CA GLN A 1004 -18.44 8.44 26.64
C GLN A 1004 -17.78 9.29 27.74
N SER A 1005 -17.47 8.72 28.91
CA SER A 1005 -16.66 9.35 29.96
C SER A 1005 -15.22 9.59 29.50
N ILE A 1006 -14.54 8.55 28.99
CA ILE A 1006 -13.18 8.62 28.42
C ILE A 1006 -13.14 9.61 27.25
N LEU A 1007 -14.15 9.62 26.38
CA LEU A 1007 -14.27 10.61 25.31
C LEU A 1007 -14.43 12.05 25.83
N ASN A 1008 -15.11 12.25 26.95
CA ASN A 1008 -15.28 13.57 27.57
C ASN A 1008 -14.00 14.03 28.30
N ASP A 1009 -13.30 13.14 29.00
CA ASP A 1009 -12.01 13.46 29.61
C ASP A 1009 -10.95 13.78 28.55
N ALA A 1010 -10.90 13.01 27.45
CA ALA A 1010 -10.05 13.33 26.31
C ALA A 1010 -10.40 14.71 25.70
N LYS A 1011 -11.69 15.09 25.57
CA LYS A 1011 -12.10 16.45 25.14
C LYS A 1011 -11.59 17.52 26.11
N VAL A 1012 -11.72 17.31 27.43
CA VAL A 1012 -11.25 18.25 28.46
C VAL A 1012 -9.72 18.39 28.44
N GLN A 1013 -8.98 17.29 28.29
CA GLN A 1013 -7.51 17.29 28.15
C GLN A 1013 -7.07 18.03 26.87
N ASN A 1014 -7.71 17.73 25.73
CA ASN A 1014 -7.45 18.42 24.46
C ASN A 1014 -7.77 19.92 24.54
N ALA A 1015 -8.84 20.33 25.23
CA ALA A 1015 -9.18 21.73 25.45
C ALA A 1015 -8.14 22.46 26.31
N LYS A 1016 -7.70 21.85 27.42
CA LYS A 1016 -6.61 22.36 28.28
C LYS A 1016 -5.30 22.51 27.49
N ALA A 1017 -4.92 21.51 26.70
CA ALA A 1017 -3.72 21.55 25.86
C ALA A 1017 -3.79 22.63 24.77
N LYS A 1018 -4.96 22.85 24.16
CA LYS A 1018 -5.19 23.91 23.17
C LYS A 1018 -5.11 25.30 23.81
N ALA A 1019 -5.67 25.49 25.01
CA ALA A 1019 -5.56 26.74 25.77
C ALA A 1019 -4.12 27.04 26.17
N ALA A 1020 -3.37 26.04 26.66
CA ALA A 1020 -1.95 26.19 26.98
C ALA A 1020 -1.12 26.62 25.76
N LYS A 1021 -1.29 25.93 24.62
CA LYS A 1021 -0.63 26.32 23.35
C LYS A 1021 -1.01 27.71 22.86
N ALA A 1022 -2.25 28.16 23.06
CA ALA A 1022 -2.66 29.53 22.74
C ALA A 1022 -1.97 30.56 23.65
N SER A 1023 -1.88 30.31 24.96
CA SER A 1023 -1.20 31.20 25.91
C SER A 1023 0.31 31.32 25.64
N ALA A 1024 0.95 30.24 25.18
CA ALA A 1024 2.37 30.22 24.79
C ALA A 1024 2.66 30.83 23.41
N ALA A 1025 1.62 31.12 22.61
CA ALA A 1025 1.72 31.70 21.27
C ALA A 1025 1.31 33.18 21.20
N ALA A 1026 0.91 33.78 22.33
CA ALA A 1026 0.67 35.22 22.41
C ALA A 1026 2.01 35.98 22.28
N PRO A 1027 2.11 37.03 21.45
CA PRO A 1027 3.32 37.84 21.40
C PRO A 1027 3.52 38.58 22.72
N VAL A 1028 4.71 38.47 23.30
CA VAL A 1028 5.11 39.31 24.43
C VAL A 1028 5.19 40.75 23.93
N SER A 1029 4.27 41.59 24.40
CA SER A 1029 4.31 43.03 24.12
C SER A 1029 5.51 43.68 24.79
N ASP A 1030 6.19 44.59 24.09
CA ASP A 1030 7.41 45.23 24.56
C ASP A 1030 7.20 45.98 25.90
N ALA A 1031 7.70 45.40 26.98
CA ALA A 1031 7.97 46.14 28.21
C ALA A 1031 9.31 46.88 28.04
N PRO A 1032 9.37 48.21 28.27
CA PRO A 1032 10.56 48.99 27.97
C PRO A 1032 11.73 48.64 28.89
N VAL A 1033 12.75 47.97 28.32
CA VAL A 1033 14.01 47.67 29.00
C VAL A 1033 14.75 48.97 29.30
N THR A 1034 14.69 49.41 30.54
CA THR A 1034 15.51 50.51 31.07
C THR A 1034 16.81 49.96 31.63
N THR A 1035 17.93 50.50 31.19
CA THR A 1035 19.27 50.05 31.59
C THR A 1035 19.71 50.69 32.90
N ALA A 1036 20.06 49.87 33.89
CA ALA A 1036 20.66 50.32 35.14
C ALA A 1036 21.70 49.32 35.67
N VAL A 1037 22.98 49.71 35.62
CA VAL A 1037 24.09 49.05 36.33
C VAL A 1037 24.22 49.71 37.71
N PRO A 1038 24.41 48.97 38.83
CA PRO A 1038 24.35 49.54 40.17
C PRO A 1038 25.58 50.42 40.51
N PRO A 1039 25.39 51.58 41.16
CA PRO A 1039 26.47 52.43 41.66
C PRO A 1039 26.91 52.06 43.10
N PRO A 1040 28.15 52.42 43.52
CA PRO A 1040 28.62 52.26 44.89
C PRO A 1040 28.13 53.36 45.84
N THR A 1041 28.41 53.18 47.14
CA THR A 1041 27.86 53.94 48.28
C THR A 1041 28.62 55.23 48.63
N LEU A 1042 27.90 56.23 49.18
CA LEU A 1042 28.13 56.90 50.50
C LEU A 1042 27.08 58.06 50.70
N PRO A 1043 26.99 58.77 51.85
CA PRO A 1043 25.68 59.02 52.48
C PRO A 1043 25.06 60.44 52.31
N SER A 1044 24.07 60.71 53.18
CA SER A 1044 22.91 61.62 53.05
C SER A 1044 23.18 63.12 53.41
N PRO A 1045 22.17 63.99 53.73
CA PRO A 1045 21.88 65.21 52.96
C PRO A 1045 22.09 66.48 53.88
N PRO A 1046 21.31 67.60 53.94
CA PRO A 1046 20.12 68.06 53.18
C PRO A 1046 19.96 69.59 52.90
N LEU A 1047 18.87 69.97 52.21
CA LEU A 1047 17.73 70.79 52.72
C LEU A 1047 17.12 71.79 51.66
N SER A 1048 15.81 72.09 51.78
CA SER A 1048 15.03 73.20 51.17
C SER A 1048 14.78 73.20 49.63
N SER A 1049 13.67 73.75 49.08
CA SER A 1049 12.32 74.05 49.61
C SER A 1049 11.27 74.39 48.50
N SER A 1050 9.96 74.36 48.87
CA SER A 1050 8.86 75.28 48.45
C SER A 1050 8.29 75.37 47.00
N THR A 1051 6.95 75.16 46.88
CA THR A 1051 5.93 75.88 46.03
C THR A 1051 5.98 75.80 44.47
N SER A 1052 4.92 75.95 43.65
CA SER A 1052 3.42 76.03 43.79
C SER A 1052 2.68 76.11 42.41
N ASN A 1053 1.36 75.81 42.34
CA ASN A 1053 0.34 76.30 41.34
C ASN A 1053 0.43 75.83 39.84
N SER A 1054 -0.61 75.84 38.95
CA SER A 1054 -2.11 75.92 39.07
C SER A 1054 -2.92 75.76 37.73
N ARG A 1055 -4.12 75.11 37.78
CA ARG A 1055 -5.44 75.40 37.09
C ARG A 1055 -5.73 75.35 35.54
N ASN A 1056 -6.89 74.74 35.20
CA ASN A 1056 -7.94 75.09 34.16
C ASN A 1056 -7.61 75.01 32.63
N ALA A 1057 -8.49 75.09 31.60
CA ALA A 1057 -9.92 74.77 31.24
C ALA A 1057 -10.24 75.26 29.76
N SER A 1058 -11.28 74.94 28.94
CA SER A 1058 -12.30 73.85 28.78
C SER A 1058 -13.16 73.99 27.47
N SER A 1059 -14.02 72.99 27.15
CA SER A 1059 -15.40 73.04 26.52
C SER A 1059 -15.77 73.36 25.04
N SER A 1060 -16.59 72.46 24.43
CA SER A 1060 -17.86 72.65 23.63
C SER A 1060 -17.95 72.75 22.06
N THR A 1061 -19.18 72.55 21.52
CA THR A 1061 -19.62 72.08 20.14
C THR A 1061 -20.41 73.13 19.31
N PRO A 1062 -20.81 72.95 18.01
CA PRO A 1062 -22.13 72.32 17.64
C PRO A 1062 -22.38 71.71 16.20
N VAL A 1063 -23.38 70.80 16.10
CA VAL A 1063 -24.49 70.54 15.08
C VAL A 1063 -24.32 70.89 13.57
N GLY A 1064 -24.82 70.13 12.55
CA GLY A 1064 -25.49 68.80 12.49
C GLY A 1064 -26.43 68.56 11.25
N GLY A 1065 -26.78 67.28 10.94
CA GLY A 1065 -27.80 66.84 9.93
C GLY A 1065 -27.26 66.19 8.62
N ARG A 1066 -27.90 65.18 7.97
CA ARG A 1066 -29.15 64.42 8.27
C ARG A 1066 -29.28 63.11 7.43
N GLU A 1067 -29.44 61.95 8.12
CA GLU A 1067 -30.10 60.65 7.76
C GLU A 1067 -29.76 59.93 6.43
N PRO A 1068 -30.04 58.61 6.24
CA PRO A 1068 -30.64 57.57 7.12
C PRO A 1068 -29.61 56.45 7.49
N ALA A 1069 -29.89 55.24 7.99
CA ALA A 1069 -30.78 54.67 9.05
C ALA A 1069 -30.41 53.15 9.21
N ALA A 1070 -31.11 52.30 9.98
CA ALA A 1070 -31.18 52.22 11.44
C ALA A 1070 -31.68 50.81 11.89
N ALA A 1071 -31.03 50.16 12.88
CA ALA A 1071 -31.49 48.88 13.48
C ALA A 1071 -30.95 48.72 14.92
N VAL A 1072 -31.79 48.31 15.90
CA VAL A 1072 -31.45 48.26 17.34
C VAL A 1072 -32.28 47.23 18.12
N LYS A 1073 -31.63 46.49 19.05
CA LYS A 1073 -32.05 45.99 20.41
C LYS A 1073 -31.34 44.64 20.71
N GLU A 1074 -30.75 44.33 21.88
CA GLU A 1074 -30.98 44.62 23.32
C GLU A 1074 -31.67 43.43 24.06
N ALA A 1075 -31.43 43.24 25.36
CA ALA A 1075 -31.38 41.91 26.00
C ALA A 1075 -32.24 41.74 27.28
N ALA A 1076 -32.51 40.48 27.71
CA ALA A 1076 -32.54 40.05 29.14
C ALA A 1076 -32.84 38.54 29.37
N VAL A 1077 -32.01 37.90 30.24
CA VAL A 1077 -32.27 36.95 31.36
C VAL A 1077 -33.51 36.02 31.40
N ALA A 1078 -33.32 34.78 31.89
CA ALA A 1078 -34.32 33.69 32.03
C ALA A 1078 -34.78 33.39 33.49
N PRO A 1079 -35.80 32.53 33.68
CA PRO A 1079 -35.90 31.60 34.83
C PRO A 1079 -36.13 30.11 34.41
N ALA A 1080 -36.52 29.24 35.36
CA ALA A 1080 -36.26 27.79 35.34
C ALA A 1080 -37.46 26.82 35.12
N VAL A 1081 -37.18 25.51 35.29
CA VAL A 1081 -37.90 24.29 34.83
C VAL A 1081 -39.06 23.82 35.72
N PRO A 1082 -40.06 23.09 35.15
CA PRO A 1082 -40.67 21.95 35.85
C PRO A 1082 -40.81 20.64 35.02
N SER A 1083 -40.39 19.53 35.65
CA SER A 1083 -40.77 18.10 35.58
C SER A 1083 -41.53 17.43 34.38
N SER A 1084 -40.94 16.32 33.92
CA SER A 1084 -41.52 14.98 33.64
C SER A 1084 -42.73 14.75 32.69
N ALA A 1085 -42.48 14.06 31.56
CA ALA A 1085 -43.36 13.06 30.92
C ALA A 1085 -42.52 12.13 29.99
N ALA A 1086 -43.04 10.96 29.61
CA ALA A 1086 -42.33 9.96 28.78
C ALA A 1086 -42.65 10.10 27.27
N PRO A 1087 -41.79 9.62 26.35
CA PRO A 1087 -41.93 9.87 24.91
C PRO A 1087 -42.75 8.79 24.16
N ALA A 1088 -43.90 9.17 23.62
CA ALA A 1088 -44.67 8.31 22.70
C ALA A 1088 -45.54 9.06 21.66
N THR A 1089 -45.64 10.39 21.72
CA THR A 1089 -46.62 11.19 20.94
C THR A 1089 -46.02 12.16 19.92
N ALA A 1090 -44.70 12.36 19.92
CA ALA A 1090 -44.05 13.45 19.18
C ALA A 1090 -44.18 13.35 17.65
N ASP A 1091 -44.09 12.13 17.09
CA ASP A 1091 -44.09 11.94 15.64
C ASP A 1091 -45.47 12.22 15.01
N ALA A 1092 -46.55 11.83 15.68
CA ALA A 1092 -47.91 12.06 15.21
C ALA A 1092 -48.29 13.56 15.22
N GLU A 1093 -47.83 14.33 16.22
CA GLU A 1093 -48.01 15.78 16.24
C GLU A 1093 -47.16 16.47 15.15
N ALA A 1094 -45.96 15.97 14.87
CA ALA A 1094 -45.11 16.47 13.80
C ALA A 1094 -45.72 16.23 12.39
N GLU A 1095 -46.24 15.03 12.13
CA GLU A 1095 -46.93 14.72 10.87
C GLU A 1095 -48.20 15.56 10.68
N ALA A 1096 -49.01 15.74 11.73
CA ALA A 1096 -50.19 16.60 11.69
C ALA A 1096 -49.83 18.08 11.42
N MET A 1097 -48.72 18.56 11.98
CA MET A 1097 -48.21 19.91 11.72
C MET A 1097 -47.70 20.08 10.27
N LEU A 1098 -46.95 19.10 9.75
CA LEU A 1098 -46.45 19.11 8.37
C LEU A 1098 -47.60 19.06 7.35
N ALA A 1099 -48.60 18.21 7.57
CA ALA A 1099 -49.79 18.11 6.72
C ALA A 1099 -50.58 19.44 6.68
N LYS A 1100 -50.65 20.16 7.81
CA LYS A 1100 -51.28 21.47 7.87
C LYS A 1100 -50.48 22.55 7.14
N MET A 1101 -49.16 22.57 7.29
CA MET A 1101 -48.29 23.50 6.55
C MET A 1101 -48.36 23.26 5.03
N ALA A 1102 -48.46 22.01 4.58
CA ALA A 1102 -48.65 21.66 3.17
C ALA A 1102 -50.04 22.03 2.60
N LEU A 1103 -51.03 22.33 3.46
CA LEU A 1103 -52.32 22.90 3.05
C LEU A 1103 -52.29 24.44 2.94
N GLU A 1104 -51.32 25.09 3.59
CA GLU A 1104 -51.19 26.55 3.63
C GLU A 1104 -50.16 27.09 2.61
N ASP A 1105 -49.16 26.28 2.21
CA ASP A 1105 -48.11 26.65 1.23
C ASP A 1105 -47.95 25.57 0.12
N PRO A 1106 -48.28 25.89 -1.16
CA PRO A 1106 -48.13 24.97 -2.30
C PRO A 1106 -46.67 24.58 -2.65
N ASP A 1107 -45.71 25.48 -2.44
CA ASP A 1107 -44.30 25.21 -2.73
C ASP A 1107 -43.70 24.32 -1.63
N PHE A 1108 -44.16 24.49 -0.37
CA PHE A 1108 -43.84 23.55 0.71
C PHE A 1108 -44.42 22.15 0.44
N ALA A 1109 -45.65 22.06 -0.06
CA ALA A 1109 -46.26 20.78 -0.45
C ALA A 1109 -45.48 20.09 -1.58
N ALA A 1110 -45.01 20.85 -2.59
CA ALA A 1110 -44.16 20.32 -3.65
C ALA A 1110 -42.80 19.83 -3.10
N ALA A 1111 -42.17 20.59 -2.19
CA ALA A 1111 -40.90 20.22 -1.56
C ALA A 1111 -41.01 18.97 -0.68
N LEU A 1112 -42.13 18.82 0.06
CA LEU A 1112 -42.42 17.64 0.88
C LEU A 1112 -42.59 16.41 -0.01
N LYS A 1113 -43.38 16.51 -1.08
CA LYS A 1113 -43.54 15.42 -2.06
C LYS A 1113 -42.22 15.02 -2.72
N GLN A 1114 -41.38 15.98 -3.12
CA GLN A 1114 -40.03 15.70 -3.61
C GLN A 1114 -39.10 15.04 -2.58
N LEU A 1115 -39.44 15.06 -1.28
CA LEU A 1115 -38.70 14.36 -0.22
C LEU A 1115 -39.25 12.95 0.00
N GLU A 1116 -40.57 12.75 -0.13
CA GLU A 1116 -41.22 11.43 -0.17
C GLU A 1116 -40.79 10.61 -1.40
N ASP A 1117 -40.81 11.21 -2.59
CA ASP A 1117 -40.34 10.59 -3.84
C ASP A 1117 -38.88 10.09 -3.71
N ARG A 1118 -38.02 10.86 -3.03
CA ARG A 1118 -36.63 10.46 -2.73
C ARG A 1118 -36.55 9.31 -1.73
N LYS A 1119 -37.29 9.35 -0.62
CA LYS A 1119 -37.36 8.22 0.33
C LYS A 1119 -37.86 6.95 -0.36
N LEU A 1120 -38.79 7.06 -1.31
CA LEU A 1120 -39.32 5.93 -2.07
C LEU A 1120 -38.30 5.36 -3.05
N GLU A 1121 -37.51 6.19 -3.74
CA GLU A 1121 -36.39 5.73 -4.59
C GLU A 1121 -35.24 5.13 -3.74
N GLU A 1122 -34.94 5.68 -2.57
CA GLU A 1122 -33.99 5.07 -1.63
C GLU A 1122 -34.49 3.71 -1.13
N ALA A 1123 -35.78 3.58 -0.77
CA ALA A 1123 -36.37 2.30 -0.37
C ALA A 1123 -36.37 1.25 -1.50
N LYS A 1124 -36.64 1.66 -2.75
CA LYS A 1124 -36.48 0.80 -3.94
C LYS A 1124 -35.04 0.34 -4.12
N MET A 1125 -34.07 1.24 -3.95
CA MET A 1125 -32.63 0.91 -4.00
C MET A 1125 -32.22 -0.08 -2.91
N TYR A 1126 -32.70 0.07 -1.67
CA TYR A 1126 -32.45 -0.91 -0.60
C TYR A 1126 -33.07 -2.28 -0.91
N CYS A 1127 -34.34 -2.31 -1.34
CA CYS A 1127 -35.01 -3.55 -1.74
C CYS A 1127 -34.26 -4.28 -2.88
N ALA A 1128 -33.76 -3.55 -3.88
CA ALA A 1128 -32.96 -4.10 -4.98
C ALA A 1128 -31.54 -4.54 -4.57
N LEU A 1129 -31.01 -4.05 -3.44
CA LEU A 1129 -29.73 -4.49 -2.88
C LEU A 1129 -29.87 -5.80 -2.08
N GLU A 1130 -31.04 -6.06 -1.50
CA GLU A 1130 -31.35 -7.27 -0.73
C GLU A 1130 -31.80 -8.43 -1.62
N ASN A 1131 -32.83 -8.24 -2.46
CA ASN A 1131 -33.32 -9.26 -3.41
C ASN A 1131 -32.60 -9.20 -4.77
N LYS A 1132 -31.32 -9.58 -4.78
CA LYS A 1132 -30.48 -9.53 -5.99
C LYS A 1132 -30.91 -10.43 -7.15
N GLU A 1133 -31.59 -11.55 -6.89
CA GLU A 1133 -31.94 -12.51 -7.94
C GLU A 1133 -33.19 -12.11 -8.74
N ASP A 1134 -34.07 -11.27 -8.18
CA ASP A 1134 -35.24 -10.71 -8.88
C ASP A 1134 -34.90 -9.49 -9.76
N CYS A 1135 -33.71 -8.90 -9.59
CA CYS A 1135 -33.31 -7.70 -10.30
C CYS A 1135 -32.83 -8.01 -11.73
N LEU A 1136 -33.77 -7.97 -12.69
CA LEU A 1136 -33.57 -8.17 -14.13
C LEU A 1136 -32.51 -7.27 -14.81
N MET A 1137 -32.01 -6.23 -14.11
CA MET A 1137 -30.92 -5.33 -14.57
C MET A 1137 -29.56 -5.65 -13.93
N CYS A 1138 -29.50 -6.61 -13.00
CA CYS A 1138 -28.28 -7.03 -12.30
C CYS A 1138 -27.96 -8.54 -12.46
N SER A 1139 -28.89 -9.32 -13.01
CA SER A 1139 -28.71 -10.77 -13.24
C SER A 1139 -27.98 -11.13 -14.55
N GLY A 1140 -27.78 -10.19 -15.49
CA GLY A 1140 -27.04 -10.41 -16.73
C GLY A 1140 -27.27 -9.37 -17.81
#